data_AF-E6S8Y9-F1
#
_entry.id   AF-E6S8Y9-F1
#
_cell.length_a   1.000
_cell.length_b   1.000
_cell.length_c   1.000
_cell.angle_alpha   90.00
_cell.angle_beta   90.00
_cell.angle_gamma   90.00
#
_symmetry.space_group_name_H-M   'P 1'
#
loop_
_entity.id
_entity.type
_entity.pdbx_description
1 polymer ?
#
loop_
_entity_poly.entity_id
_entity_poly.type
_entity_poly.pdbx_seq_one_letter_code
_entity_poly.pdbx_strand_id
1 'polypeptide(L)'
;MGDGLGNGVGNGVGAGTDARTSVTNALPPELGPVAAVVVDTPLAHLDRVFEYAVPADQSADAVPGARVRVRFAGRDLEGFVVARRAEAEHEGRLTPLRKVVSPEPVLTPEILDLCRAVADRYAGTLSDVLRLAVPKRHATAERNLPLLPAADPDPDPDPDPDPDPDPGTGAETGAEAGAEAGAEAGAEAGAEAGAEAGADTGTVPLAAYPAGSAWLRRVAGGQGPAAAWTALPSQPPGADWPEAFAAAVAAALAGGRGAVVVVPDHRDVDRLDAALIRALGRGRHVRLTADQGPQARYTSWLKVLRGHVRVVIGTRAAAFAPVRDLGLVGWWDDGDDLLSEPRAPYHHVGVVLALRAQQRGAALLSGGFGRSLRVQTEVEAGRFVAMTADLDVARAAQPRVVIAGEGLDDERDGPGARAHLPSRAWRVAKDALHDGPVLLQVPRRGYLPALSCGECRTPVRCPRCQGPVAVGSAGSPARCRWCGSGLGPAGFECRSCGARRLRAAVTGAVRTAEEIGRSLPGHPVHTSRAGQVLPAVGPEPAIVIATPGAEPVAEGGYSAVLLLDAWASLDLPVLDAPLESLRRWMAAAALVRPGRTVVLAGVPQGVTLPAIEALVRWDPGWLAARELAERRELGLPPAVCMARLVGSREGVEGALAQLDVPPAAQVLGPMPLDVWRATRTGRADETSEPARPGWHALVRAPLDATGELTHALAALKAFRSARKEPEVVAVRVDPLDQW
;
A
#
# COMPACT_ATOMS: atom_id res chain seq x y z
N MET A 1 -89.77 45.70 -4.99
CA MET A 1 -90.00 44.56 -4.09
C MET A 1 -88.69 43.79 -3.95
N GLY A 2 -87.80 44.09 -3.02
CA GLY A 2 -87.66 45.23 -2.10
C GLY A 2 -86.15 45.29 -1.79
N ASP A 3 -85.47 46.38 -2.12
CA ASP A 3 -85.23 47.59 -1.31
C ASP A 3 -83.74 47.55 -0.90
N GLY A 4 -82.90 48.55 -1.07
CA GLY A 4 -83.04 49.89 -1.62
C GLY A 4 -81.68 50.59 -1.54
N LEU A 5 -81.48 51.51 -2.48
CA LEU A 5 -80.87 52.84 -2.31
C LEU A 5 -79.49 52.97 -1.62
N GLY A 6 -78.51 53.42 -2.42
CA GLY A 6 -78.08 54.81 -2.26
C GLY A 6 -76.64 55.09 -1.83
N ASN A 7 -75.96 55.84 -2.69
CA ASN A 7 -74.91 56.84 -2.45
C ASN A 7 -73.48 56.39 -2.14
N GLY A 8 -72.56 56.85 -3.01
CA GLY A 8 -71.15 56.99 -2.69
C GLY A 8 -70.84 58.29 -1.95
N VAL A 9 -69.58 58.40 -1.46
CA VAL A 9 -68.63 59.52 -1.60
C VAL A 9 -67.36 59.18 -0.80
N GLY A 10 -66.21 59.17 -1.48
CA GLY A 10 -65.00 59.93 -1.09
C GLY A 10 -64.09 59.51 0.09
N ASN A 11 -62.83 59.25 -0.30
CA ASN A 11 -61.54 59.52 0.37
C ASN A 11 -60.98 58.60 1.47
N GLY A 12 -59.70 58.21 1.27
CA GLY A 12 -58.77 57.82 2.33
C GLY A 12 -57.64 56.91 1.86
N VAL A 13 -56.48 57.49 1.54
CA VAL A 13 -55.22 56.79 1.22
C VAL A 13 -54.69 56.02 2.43
N GLY A 14 -54.14 54.82 2.21
CA GLY A 14 -53.35 54.08 3.20
C GLY A 14 -52.43 53.05 2.55
N ALA A 15 -51.16 53.41 2.37
CA ALA A 15 -50.04 52.51 2.15
C ALA A 15 -49.38 52.17 3.50
N GLY A 16 -48.90 50.93 3.68
CA GLY A 16 -47.95 50.61 4.77
C GLY A 16 -48.04 49.21 5.40
N THR A 17 -47.06 48.37 5.03
CA THR A 17 -46.19 47.54 5.91
C THR A 17 -46.72 46.38 6.76
N ASP A 18 -46.13 45.20 6.49
CA ASP A 18 -45.50 44.22 7.40
C ASP A 18 -46.17 43.84 8.74
N ALA A 19 -46.45 42.54 8.87
CA ALA A 19 -46.51 41.87 10.18
C ALA A 19 -45.84 40.48 10.11
N ARG A 20 -44.62 40.47 10.66
CA ARG A 20 -43.78 39.32 11.02
C ARG A 20 -44.57 38.33 11.89
N THR A 21 -44.39 37.03 11.65
CA THR A 21 -44.59 36.02 12.70
C THR A 21 -43.24 35.38 13.00
N SER A 22 -42.64 35.86 14.08
CA SER A 22 -41.41 35.35 14.69
C SER A 22 -41.66 33.99 15.34
N VAL A 23 -40.91 32.98 14.92
CA VAL A 23 -40.65 31.80 15.74
C VAL A 23 -39.14 31.71 15.94
N THR A 24 -38.67 32.48 16.91
CA THR A 24 -37.38 32.30 17.55
C THR A 24 -37.47 31.03 18.38
N ASN A 25 -36.84 29.96 17.91
CA ASN A 25 -36.44 28.87 18.77
C ASN A 25 -34.92 28.76 18.67
N ALA A 26 -34.28 29.06 19.80
CA ALA A 26 -32.84 29.27 19.92
C ALA A 26 -32.07 28.01 19.48
N LEU A 27 -31.32 28.17 18.40
CA LEU A 27 -30.29 27.25 17.92
C LEU A 27 -29.11 27.27 18.91
N PRO A 28 -28.35 26.17 19.06
CA PRO A 28 -27.01 26.25 19.65
C PRO A 28 -26.21 27.31 18.86
N PRO A 29 -25.64 28.36 19.49
CA PRO A 29 -25.19 29.57 18.80
C PRO A 29 -23.94 29.47 17.91
N GLU A 30 -23.35 28.27 17.74
CA GLU A 30 -21.92 28.19 17.37
C GLU A 30 -21.65 27.70 15.93
N LEU A 31 -22.64 27.17 15.20
CA LEU A 31 -22.46 26.68 13.83
C LEU A 31 -23.24 27.52 12.82
N GLY A 32 -22.53 28.27 11.97
CA GLY A 32 -23.14 29.19 11.00
C GLY A 32 -24.15 28.53 10.04
N PRO A 33 -25.10 29.29 9.47
CA PRO A 33 -26.25 28.75 8.72
C PRO A 33 -25.90 28.18 7.33
N VAL A 34 -24.65 28.31 6.88
CA VAL A 34 -24.18 27.84 5.58
C VAL A 34 -23.28 26.62 5.76
N ALA A 35 -23.56 25.56 5.02
CA ALA A 35 -22.70 24.39 4.94
C ALA A 35 -21.92 24.40 3.63
N ALA A 36 -20.59 24.38 3.74
CA ALA A 36 -19.68 24.07 2.65
C ALA A 36 -19.63 22.55 2.49
N VAL A 37 -19.99 22.03 1.32
CA VAL A 37 -20.14 20.59 1.04
C VAL A 37 -19.29 20.17 -0.15
N VAL A 38 -18.48 19.12 0.03
CA VAL A 38 -17.93 18.37 -1.10
C VAL A 38 -18.96 17.34 -1.54
N VAL A 39 -19.37 17.42 -2.81
CA VAL A 39 -20.36 16.52 -3.40
C VAL A 39 -19.63 15.32 -4.01
N ASP A 40 -20.14 14.11 -3.78
CA ASP A 40 -19.58 12.87 -4.33
C ASP A 40 -19.88 12.78 -5.84
N THR A 41 -19.00 13.40 -6.62
CA THR A 41 -19.03 13.39 -8.09
C THR A 41 -17.64 13.10 -8.65
N PRO A 42 -17.51 12.19 -9.63
CA PRO A 42 -16.23 11.90 -10.29
C PRO A 42 -15.87 12.94 -11.38
N LEU A 43 -16.72 13.95 -11.61
CA LEU A 43 -16.50 14.96 -12.64
C LEU A 43 -15.44 15.97 -12.19
N ALA A 44 -14.30 15.98 -12.87
CA ALA A 44 -13.16 16.82 -12.50
C ALA A 44 -13.46 18.32 -12.41
N HIS A 45 -14.31 18.86 -13.30
CA HIS A 45 -14.71 20.27 -13.26
C HIS A 45 -15.61 20.65 -12.07
N LEU A 46 -16.11 19.65 -11.34
CA LEU A 46 -16.96 19.81 -10.16
C LEU A 46 -16.25 19.35 -8.89
N ASP A 47 -14.93 19.07 -8.93
CA ASP A 47 -14.14 18.72 -7.76
C ASP A 47 -13.80 19.96 -6.91
N ARG A 48 -14.83 20.54 -6.31
CA ARG A 48 -14.75 21.71 -5.44
C ARG A 48 -15.85 21.67 -4.38
N VAL A 49 -15.79 22.62 -3.46
CA VAL A 49 -16.82 22.80 -2.43
C VAL A 49 -18.01 23.58 -3.02
N PHE A 50 -19.22 23.22 -2.58
CA PHE A 50 -20.46 23.91 -2.91
C PHE A 50 -21.18 24.33 -1.62
N GLU A 51 -21.75 25.53 -1.61
CA GLU A 51 -22.45 26.06 -0.45
C GLU A 51 -23.95 25.71 -0.48
N TYR A 52 -24.47 25.34 0.69
CA TYR A 52 -25.88 25.00 0.91
C TYR A 52 -26.40 25.69 2.16
N ALA A 53 -27.67 26.11 2.13
CA ALA A 53 -28.33 26.59 3.33
C ALA A 53 -28.64 25.39 4.25
N VAL A 54 -28.42 25.56 5.56
CA VAL A 54 -28.71 24.52 6.55
C VAL A 54 -30.09 24.76 7.15
N PRO A 55 -31.07 23.85 6.94
CA PRO A 55 -32.36 23.93 7.60
C PRO A 55 -32.22 23.90 9.13
N ALA A 56 -33.05 24.67 9.84
CA ALA A 56 -32.96 24.80 11.30
C ALA A 56 -33.10 23.47 12.05
N ASP A 57 -33.94 22.56 11.54
CA ASP A 57 -34.17 21.21 12.07
C ASP A 57 -32.97 20.26 11.89
N GLN A 58 -32.02 20.62 11.03
CA GLN A 58 -30.80 19.85 10.75
C GLN A 58 -29.53 20.53 11.27
N SER A 59 -29.64 21.73 11.86
CA SER A 59 -28.49 22.57 12.18
C SER A 59 -27.53 21.91 13.17
N ALA A 60 -28.05 21.26 14.22
CA ALA A 60 -27.25 20.57 15.22
C ALA A 60 -26.48 19.37 14.65
N ASP A 61 -27.07 18.67 13.67
CA ASP A 61 -26.49 17.44 13.11
C ASP A 61 -25.53 17.71 11.94
N ALA A 62 -25.69 18.84 11.23
CA ALA A 62 -24.86 19.21 10.08
C ALA A 62 -23.48 19.73 10.49
N VAL A 63 -22.70 18.93 11.20
CA VAL A 63 -21.34 19.25 11.65
C VAL A 63 -20.30 18.98 10.54
N PRO A 64 -19.12 19.63 10.55
CA PRO A 64 -18.01 19.25 9.67
C PRO A 64 -17.69 17.75 9.77
N GLY A 65 -17.47 17.11 8.63
CA GLY A 65 -17.30 15.68 8.47
C GLY A 65 -18.59 14.87 8.36
N ALA A 66 -19.76 15.45 8.66
CA ALA A 66 -21.04 14.77 8.58
C ALA A 66 -21.42 14.42 7.14
N ARG A 67 -22.03 13.26 6.96
CA ARG A 67 -22.55 12.83 5.65
C ARG A 67 -23.90 13.47 5.39
N VAL A 68 -24.06 14.07 4.22
CA VAL A 68 -25.28 14.75 3.79
C VAL A 68 -25.76 14.24 2.44
N ARG A 69 -27.02 14.54 2.14
CA ARG A 69 -27.62 14.40 0.82
C ARG A 69 -28.01 15.78 0.32
N VAL A 70 -27.69 16.06 -0.94
CA VAL A 70 -27.91 17.36 -1.56
C VAL A 70 -28.54 17.20 -2.94
N ARG A 71 -29.35 18.18 -3.36
CA ARG A 71 -29.84 18.26 -4.74
C ARG A 71 -28.77 18.98 -5.56
N PHE A 72 -28.23 18.31 -6.56
CA PHE A 72 -27.15 18.82 -7.40
C PHE A 72 -27.40 18.42 -8.85
N ALA A 73 -27.42 19.42 -9.75
CA ALA A 73 -27.74 19.23 -11.17
C ALA A 73 -29.01 18.37 -11.42
N GLY A 74 -30.08 18.62 -10.64
CA GLY A 74 -31.36 17.92 -10.76
C GLY A 74 -31.43 16.55 -10.09
N ARG A 75 -30.32 15.98 -9.60
CA ARG A 75 -30.25 14.66 -8.94
C ARG A 75 -29.91 14.79 -7.46
N ASP A 76 -30.29 13.81 -6.66
CA ASP A 76 -29.85 13.74 -5.27
C ASP A 76 -28.54 12.94 -5.19
N LEU A 77 -27.49 13.58 -4.66
CA LEU A 77 -26.16 13.01 -4.48
C LEU A 77 -25.77 13.02 -3.00
N GLU A 78 -24.86 12.12 -2.62
CA GLU A 78 -24.23 12.15 -1.31
C GLU A 78 -23.09 13.19 -1.31
N GLY A 79 -22.75 13.67 -0.13
CA GLY A 79 -21.63 14.57 0.08
C GLY A 79 -21.24 14.63 1.54
N PHE A 80 -20.22 15.42 1.84
CA PHE A 80 -19.71 15.64 3.18
C PHE A 80 -19.65 17.13 3.47
N VAL A 81 -20.15 17.54 4.63
CA VAL A 81 -19.93 18.91 5.12
C VAL A 81 -18.43 19.03 5.44
N VAL A 82 -17.75 20.02 4.90
CA VAL A 82 -16.34 20.29 5.20
C VAL A 82 -16.17 21.49 6.13
N ALA A 83 -17.12 22.43 6.13
CA ALA A 83 -17.14 23.57 7.04
C ALA A 83 -18.56 24.11 7.24
N ARG A 84 -18.77 24.82 8.35
CA ARG A 84 -19.96 25.64 8.63
C ARG A 84 -19.55 27.11 8.66
N ARG A 85 -20.26 27.95 7.91
CA ARG A 85 -19.93 29.39 7.72
C ARG A 85 -21.09 30.26 8.18
N ALA A 86 -20.76 31.43 8.74
CA ALA A 86 -21.75 32.43 9.15
C ALA A 86 -22.46 33.05 7.92
N GLU A 87 -21.69 33.30 6.86
CA GLU A 87 -22.14 33.93 5.63
C GLU A 87 -21.76 33.08 4.41
N ALA A 88 -22.51 33.24 3.32
CA ALA A 88 -22.25 32.57 2.06
C ALA A 88 -21.29 33.43 1.23
N GLU A 89 -20.29 32.80 0.61
CA GLU A 89 -19.49 33.45 -0.44
C GLU A 89 -20.28 33.54 -1.76
N HIS A 90 -21.27 32.66 -1.95
CA HIS A 90 -22.12 32.68 -3.12
C HIS A 90 -23.18 33.80 -3.06
N GLU A 91 -23.15 34.69 -4.06
CA GLU A 91 -24.09 35.82 -4.16
C GLU A 91 -25.54 35.43 -4.50
N GLY A 92 -25.78 34.19 -4.94
CA GLY A 92 -27.10 33.69 -5.33
C GLY A 92 -27.88 32.98 -4.21
N ARG A 93 -29.13 32.59 -4.51
CA ARG A 93 -29.96 31.84 -3.55
C ARG A 93 -29.41 30.44 -3.32
N LEU A 94 -28.99 30.16 -2.09
CA LEU A 94 -28.54 28.83 -1.68
C LEU A 94 -29.68 27.81 -1.74
N THR A 95 -29.37 26.63 -2.28
CA THR A 95 -30.25 25.46 -2.16
C THR A 95 -30.13 24.90 -0.74
N PRO A 96 -31.22 24.53 -0.07
CA PRO A 96 -31.13 23.91 1.25
C PRO A 96 -30.59 22.48 1.18
N LEU A 97 -29.90 22.02 2.23
CA LEU A 97 -29.57 20.61 2.42
C LEU A 97 -30.85 19.76 2.34
N ARG A 98 -30.79 18.61 1.65
CA ARG A 98 -31.94 17.70 1.60
C ARG A 98 -32.08 16.93 2.90
N LYS A 99 -30.96 16.41 3.41
CA LYS A 99 -30.91 15.58 4.60
C LYS A 99 -29.49 15.46 5.14
N VAL A 100 -29.31 15.59 6.44
CA VAL A 100 -28.15 15.03 7.16
C VAL A 100 -28.36 13.53 7.34
N VAL A 101 -27.47 12.72 6.78
CA VAL A 101 -27.58 11.24 6.76
C VAL A 101 -27.15 10.65 8.10
N SER A 102 -26.12 11.24 8.71
CA SER A 102 -25.62 10.91 10.05
C SER A 102 -24.87 12.12 10.61
N PRO A 103 -25.05 12.49 11.89
CA PRO A 103 -24.25 13.53 12.55
C PRO A 103 -22.82 13.06 12.86
N GLU A 104 -22.51 11.77 12.67
CA GLU A 104 -21.16 11.25 12.90
C GLU A 104 -20.16 11.93 11.94
N PRO A 105 -19.09 12.58 12.45
CA PRO A 105 -18.10 13.29 11.63
C PRO A 105 -17.15 12.30 10.96
N VAL A 106 -17.66 11.58 9.96
CA VAL A 106 -16.96 10.44 9.37
C VAL A 106 -15.79 10.83 8.47
N LEU A 107 -15.77 12.05 7.96
CA LEU A 107 -14.66 12.63 7.22
C LEU A 107 -13.96 13.65 8.10
N THR A 108 -12.94 13.22 8.83
CA THR A 108 -12.19 14.13 9.70
C THR A 108 -11.35 15.11 8.85
N PRO A 109 -11.03 16.31 9.35
CA PRO A 109 -10.21 17.28 8.62
C PRO A 109 -8.89 16.68 8.14
N GLU A 110 -8.28 15.85 8.99
CA GLU A 110 -7.01 15.19 8.70
C GLU A 110 -7.09 14.25 7.51
N ILE A 111 -8.18 13.48 7.42
CA ILE A 111 -8.41 12.56 6.31
C ILE A 111 -8.83 13.31 5.05
N LEU A 112 -9.57 14.42 5.18
CA LEU A 112 -9.90 15.29 4.06
C LEU A 112 -8.63 15.86 3.40
N ASP A 113 -7.72 16.42 4.20
CA ASP A 113 -6.45 16.98 3.72
C ASP A 113 -5.59 15.90 3.07
N LEU A 114 -5.52 14.70 3.68
CA LEU A 114 -4.82 13.56 3.08
C LEU A 114 -5.44 13.16 1.74
N CYS A 115 -6.77 13.02 1.67
CA CYS A 115 -7.45 12.63 0.43
C CYS A 115 -7.26 13.68 -0.67
N ARG A 116 -7.24 14.97 -0.30
CA ARG A 116 -6.93 16.06 -1.23
C ARG A 116 -5.49 15.97 -1.74
N ALA A 117 -4.51 15.84 -0.85
CA ALA A 117 -3.10 15.69 -1.22
C ALA A 117 -2.85 14.47 -2.14
N VAL A 118 -3.54 13.35 -1.88
CA VAL A 118 -3.47 12.15 -2.74
C VAL A 118 -4.11 12.41 -4.10
N ALA A 119 -5.26 13.10 -4.15
CA ALA A 119 -5.87 13.48 -5.43
C ALA A 119 -4.93 14.37 -6.23
N ASP A 120 -4.34 15.39 -5.61
CA ASP A 120 -3.45 16.34 -6.27
C ASP A 120 -2.15 15.68 -6.75
N ARG A 121 -1.56 14.77 -5.97
CA ARG A 121 -0.34 14.01 -6.32
C ARG A 121 -0.50 13.11 -7.54
N TYR A 122 -1.72 12.68 -7.84
CA TYR A 122 -2.03 11.75 -8.93
C TYR A 122 -2.95 12.35 -10.01
N ALA A 123 -3.15 13.68 -10.00
CA ALA A 123 -4.10 14.36 -10.88
C ALA A 123 -5.50 13.71 -10.87
N GLY A 124 -5.94 13.24 -9.70
CA GLY A 124 -7.23 12.61 -9.40
C GLY A 124 -8.34 13.61 -9.10
N THR A 125 -9.47 13.10 -8.61
CA THR A 125 -10.48 13.92 -7.92
C THR A 125 -10.59 13.50 -6.46
N LEU A 126 -11.05 14.37 -5.57
CA LEU A 126 -11.25 14.00 -4.17
C LEU A 126 -12.25 12.86 -4.00
N SER A 127 -13.35 12.86 -4.77
CA SER A 127 -14.34 11.78 -4.77
C SER A 127 -13.73 10.41 -5.12
N ASP A 128 -12.75 10.38 -6.03
CA ASP A 128 -12.04 9.14 -6.38
C ASP A 128 -11.26 8.54 -5.21
N VAL A 129 -10.79 9.38 -4.27
CA VAL A 129 -10.06 8.94 -3.08
C VAL A 129 -11.03 8.66 -1.92
N LEU A 130 -12.02 9.53 -1.69
CA LEU A 130 -12.99 9.43 -0.60
C LEU A 130 -13.76 8.10 -0.61
N ARG A 131 -14.10 7.58 -1.80
CA ARG A 131 -14.79 6.29 -1.93
C ARG A 131 -14.03 5.10 -1.33
N LEU A 132 -12.71 5.20 -1.25
CA LEU A 132 -11.85 4.20 -0.62
C LEU A 132 -11.63 4.52 0.87
N ALA A 133 -11.42 5.81 1.17
CA ALA A 133 -11.08 6.30 2.49
C ALA A 133 -12.22 6.18 3.51
N VAL A 134 -13.45 6.49 3.11
CA VAL A 134 -14.62 6.51 3.99
C VAL A 134 -15.54 5.33 3.67
N PRO A 135 -15.74 4.38 4.60
CA PRO A 135 -16.62 3.23 4.35
C PRO A 135 -18.10 3.66 4.22
N LYS A 136 -18.89 2.81 3.56
CA LYS A 136 -20.35 2.98 3.50
C LYS A 136 -20.94 2.88 4.91
N ARG A 137 -21.91 3.74 5.20
CA ARG A 137 -22.59 3.80 6.49
C ARG A 137 -23.30 2.48 6.82
N HIS A 138 -23.20 2.05 8.08
CA HIS A 138 -24.02 0.99 8.65
C HIS A 138 -24.74 1.46 9.91
N ALA A 139 -26.01 1.84 9.79
CA ALA A 139 -26.77 2.52 10.85
C ALA A 139 -26.84 1.75 12.18
N THR A 140 -27.01 0.42 12.13
CA THR A 140 -27.06 -0.41 13.34
C THR A 140 -25.72 -0.44 14.08
N ALA A 141 -24.60 -0.33 13.36
CA ALA A 141 -23.29 -0.30 13.99
C ALA A 141 -23.04 1.05 14.70
N GLU A 142 -23.51 2.17 14.14
CA GLU A 142 -23.42 3.49 14.80
C GLU A 142 -24.17 3.53 16.13
N ARG A 143 -25.40 2.97 16.16
CA ARG A 143 -26.24 2.95 17.36
C ARG A 143 -25.70 2.04 18.44
N ASN A 144 -25.13 0.89 18.05
CA ASN A 144 -24.73 -0.14 19.00
C ASN A 144 -23.37 0.13 19.65
N LEU A 145 -22.54 0.97 19.05
CA LEU A 145 -21.28 1.39 19.64
C LEU A 145 -21.51 2.67 20.44
N PRO A 146 -21.13 2.76 21.72
CA PRO A 146 -21.25 4.00 22.48
C PRO A 146 -20.19 5.03 22.07
N LEU A 147 -20.45 6.31 22.35
CA LEU A 147 -19.43 7.36 22.34
C LEU A 147 -18.59 7.24 23.62
N LEU A 148 -17.29 7.53 23.54
CA LEU A 148 -16.49 7.73 24.75
C LEU A 148 -16.95 9.02 25.44
N PRO A 149 -16.88 9.10 26.79
CA PRO A 149 -17.00 10.38 27.48
C PRO A 149 -16.01 11.38 26.88
N ALA A 150 -16.38 12.66 26.78
CA ALA A 150 -15.41 13.70 26.48
C ALA A 150 -14.28 13.58 27.53
N ALA A 151 -13.02 13.55 27.08
CA ALA A 151 -11.91 13.69 28.00
C ALA A 151 -12.06 15.06 28.67
N ASP A 152 -11.94 15.12 29.99
CA ASP A 152 -11.80 16.42 30.67
C ASP A 152 -10.60 17.14 30.03
N PRO A 153 -10.69 18.46 29.79
CA PRO A 153 -9.53 19.21 29.34
C PRO A 153 -8.38 18.95 30.32
N ASP A 154 -7.20 18.64 29.80
CA ASP A 154 -5.99 18.54 30.62
C ASP A 154 -5.95 19.77 31.53
N PRO A 155 -5.75 19.62 32.85
CA PRO A 155 -5.51 20.78 33.69
C PRO A 155 -4.33 21.54 33.09
N ASP A 156 -4.52 22.85 32.87
CA ASP A 156 -3.47 23.74 32.37
C ASP A 156 -2.15 23.40 33.07
N PRO A 157 -1.03 23.33 32.34
CA PRO A 157 0.27 23.21 32.99
C PRO A 157 0.38 24.35 33.99
N ASP A 158 0.58 24.00 35.27
CA ASP A 158 0.80 24.96 36.34
C ASP A 158 1.80 26.01 35.84
N PRO A 159 1.53 27.31 36.02
CA PRO A 159 2.48 28.34 35.66
C PRO A 159 3.81 28.06 36.38
N ASP A 160 4.90 28.07 35.61
CA ASP A 160 6.27 27.85 36.10
C ASP A 160 6.48 28.53 37.46
N PRO A 161 7.11 27.84 38.44
CA PRO A 161 7.50 28.51 39.67
C PRO A 161 8.50 29.62 39.34
N ASP A 162 8.21 30.83 39.85
CA ASP A 162 9.06 32.01 39.72
C ASP A 162 10.54 31.67 40.05
N PRO A 163 11.51 32.28 39.36
CA PRO A 163 12.92 32.00 39.59
C PRO A 163 13.36 32.50 40.97
N ASP A 164 13.98 31.59 41.75
CA ASP A 164 14.64 31.91 43.01
C ASP A 164 15.63 33.08 42.86
N PRO A 165 15.66 34.03 43.81
CA PRO A 165 16.70 35.06 43.85
C PRO A 165 18.01 34.50 44.43
N ASP A 166 19.12 34.88 43.78
CA ASP A 166 20.53 34.60 44.10
C ASP A 166 20.91 35.01 45.57
N PRO A 167 21.91 34.37 46.20
CA PRO A 167 22.10 34.37 47.64
C PRO A 167 22.99 35.52 48.12
N GLY A 168 22.66 36.06 49.28
CA GLY A 168 23.43 37.14 49.90
C GLY A 168 23.28 37.23 51.41
N THR A 169 24.19 36.55 52.13
CA THR A 169 24.84 36.95 53.41
C THR A 169 24.04 37.11 54.72
N GLY A 170 24.55 36.43 55.76
CA GLY A 170 24.50 36.85 57.18
C GLY A 170 23.65 35.95 58.07
N ALA A 171 24.19 34.87 58.66
CA ALA A 171 24.92 34.83 59.93
C ALA A 171 24.03 34.69 61.19
N GLU A 172 24.27 33.56 61.87
CA GLU A 172 24.14 33.27 63.32
C GLU A 172 22.74 33.04 63.94
N THR A 173 22.49 31.81 64.39
CA THR A 173 22.72 31.41 65.79
C THR A 173 22.50 29.90 65.95
N GLY A 174 23.45 29.23 66.61
CA GLY A 174 23.37 27.81 66.94
C GLY A 174 22.72 27.56 68.29
N ALA A 175 22.32 26.30 68.52
CA ALA A 175 22.42 25.62 69.81
C ALA A 175 22.31 24.11 69.59
N GLU A 176 23.40 23.42 69.94
CA GLU A 176 23.57 21.97 69.99
C GLU A 176 23.04 21.35 71.29
N ALA A 177 23.13 20.01 71.30
CA ALA A 177 23.09 19.05 72.41
C ALA A 177 21.69 18.63 72.87
N GLY A 178 21.31 17.36 72.92
CA GLY A 178 22.07 16.10 73.05
C GLY A 178 21.19 15.22 73.96
N ALA A 179 20.54 14.18 73.45
CA ALA A 179 21.01 12.80 73.44
C ALA A 179 21.24 12.20 74.85
N GLU A 180 20.38 11.25 75.23
CA GLU A 180 20.66 9.93 75.85
C GLU A 180 19.28 9.28 76.10
N ALA A 181 18.90 8.10 75.57
CA ALA A 181 19.48 6.75 75.47
C ALA A 181 18.77 5.77 76.43
N GLY A 182 18.54 4.54 75.95
CA GLY A 182 17.93 3.39 76.65
C GLY A 182 16.58 3.00 76.04
N ALA A 183 16.46 2.27 74.92
CA ALA A 183 16.99 0.94 74.55
C ALA A 183 16.35 -0.25 75.30
N GLU A 184 16.06 -1.28 74.50
CA GLU A 184 15.64 -2.67 74.77
C GLU A 184 14.12 -2.98 74.69
N ALA A 185 13.65 -4.02 73.98
CA ALA A 185 14.26 -4.96 73.02
C ALA A 185 13.16 -5.86 72.39
N GLY A 186 13.49 -6.44 71.21
CA GLY A 186 12.97 -7.72 70.67
C GLY A 186 11.85 -7.59 69.63
N ALA A 187 11.93 -8.12 68.39
CA ALA A 187 12.82 -9.13 67.77
C ALA A 187 12.83 -8.89 66.23
N GLU A 188 13.99 -8.73 65.57
CA GLU A 188 14.82 -9.72 64.83
C GLU A 188 14.08 -10.46 63.68
N ALA A 189 14.37 -10.31 62.37
CA ALA A 189 15.58 -10.18 61.52
C ALA A 189 16.06 -11.50 60.88
N GLY A 190 16.32 -11.43 59.56
CA GLY A 190 16.89 -12.47 58.69
C GLY A 190 16.44 -12.25 57.23
N ALA A 191 16.98 -11.28 56.50
CA ALA A 191 18.22 -11.36 55.68
C ALA A 191 18.03 -12.05 54.31
N GLU A 192 17.90 -11.18 53.30
CA GLU A 192 18.45 -11.20 51.93
C GLU A 192 19.03 -12.51 51.35
N ALA A 193 18.45 -12.96 50.23
CA ALA A 193 19.17 -13.49 49.08
C ALA A 193 18.28 -13.37 47.84
N GLY A 194 18.86 -12.85 46.74
CA GLY A 194 18.16 -12.47 45.52
C GLY A 194 17.31 -13.57 44.87
N ALA A 195 16.16 -13.13 44.37
CA ALA A 195 15.39 -13.87 43.38
C ALA A 195 15.06 -12.89 42.24
N GLU A 196 16.08 -12.60 41.43
CA GLU A 196 15.87 -12.32 40.01
C GLU A 196 15.21 -13.57 39.40
N ALA A 197 13.88 -13.64 39.45
CA ALA A 197 13.10 -14.62 38.71
C ALA A 197 12.82 -14.01 37.33
N GLY A 198 13.70 -14.34 36.39
CA GLY A 198 13.76 -13.79 35.04
C GLY A 198 12.43 -13.81 34.29
N ALA A 199 11.97 -12.61 33.95
CA ALA A 199 11.30 -12.42 32.67
C ALA A 199 12.37 -12.61 31.60
N ASP A 200 12.27 -13.68 30.83
CA ASP A 200 13.03 -13.85 29.59
C ASP A 200 12.78 -12.61 28.72
N THR A 201 13.72 -11.66 28.73
CA THR A 201 13.67 -10.45 27.89
C THR A 201 13.92 -10.89 26.46
N GLY A 202 12.87 -11.40 25.82
CA GLY A 202 12.85 -11.74 24.41
C GLY A 202 13.33 -10.53 23.61
N THR A 203 14.41 -10.71 22.87
CA THR A 203 15.02 -9.69 22.02
C THR A 203 13.96 -9.04 21.14
N VAL A 204 13.80 -7.72 21.25
CA VAL A 204 12.92 -6.95 20.36
C VAL A 204 13.40 -7.15 18.92
N PRO A 205 12.58 -7.61 17.96
CA PRO A 205 13.09 -8.05 16.65
C PRO A 205 13.86 -6.97 15.87
N LEU A 206 13.47 -5.71 16.00
CA LEU A 206 14.18 -4.59 15.38
C LEU A 206 15.50 -4.25 16.08
N ALA A 207 15.74 -4.69 17.31
CA ALA A 207 17.01 -4.48 18.01
C ALA A 207 18.16 -5.30 17.40
N ALA A 208 17.87 -6.31 16.58
CA ALA A 208 18.86 -7.05 15.78
C ALA A 208 19.53 -6.18 14.68
N TYR A 209 19.05 -4.96 14.49
CA TYR A 209 19.54 -4.01 13.49
C TYR A 209 20.24 -2.85 14.20
N PRO A 210 21.46 -2.44 13.78
CA PRO A 210 22.18 -1.34 14.42
C PRO A 210 21.35 -0.05 14.58
N ALA A 211 20.58 0.31 13.55
CA ALA A 211 19.72 1.49 13.57
C ALA A 211 18.38 1.26 14.32
N GLY A 212 17.98 0.01 14.57
CA GLY A 212 16.63 -0.33 15.01
C GLY A 212 16.33 0.10 16.44
N SER A 213 17.25 -0.12 17.38
CA SER A 213 17.07 0.32 18.78
C SER A 213 16.98 1.84 18.90
N ALA A 214 17.80 2.58 18.14
CA ALA A 214 17.74 4.04 18.11
C ALA A 214 16.45 4.54 17.46
N TRP A 215 16.00 3.89 16.39
CA TRP A 215 14.74 4.21 15.72
C TRP A 215 13.55 4.00 16.67
N LEU A 216 13.46 2.85 17.35
CA LEU A 216 12.40 2.54 18.31
C LEU A 216 12.34 3.55 19.47
N ARG A 217 13.49 3.92 20.05
CA ARG A 217 13.54 4.94 21.11
C ARG A 217 13.01 6.29 20.63
N ARG A 218 13.33 6.70 19.40
CA ARG A 218 12.83 7.96 18.83
C ARG A 218 11.31 7.91 18.62
N VAL A 219 10.78 6.78 18.15
CA VAL A 219 9.32 6.58 18.02
C VAL A 219 8.63 6.65 19.38
N ALA A 220 9.18 5.98 20.40
CA ALA A 220 8.66 6.03 21.77
C ALA A 220 8.76 7.45 22.39
N GLY A 221 9.79 8.22 22.01
CA GLY A 221 9.90 9.64 22.34
C GLY A 221 9.00 10.58 21.52
N GLY A 222 8.06 10.04 20.74
CA GLY A 222 7.09 10.83 19.96
C GLY A 222 7.66 11.47 18.70
N GLN A 223 8.90 11.15 18.29
CA GLN A 223 9.51 11.68 17.08
C GLN A 223 9.05 10.88 15.84
N GLY A 224 9.19 11.48 14.64
CA GLY A 224 8.82 10.84 13.37
C GLY A 224 10.02 10.40 12.52
N PRO A 225 10.89 9.46 12.97
CA PRO A 225 11.94 8.92 12.10
C PRO A 225 11.34 8.04 10.99
N ALA A 226 11.97 8.02 9.82
CA ALA A 226 11.57 7.18 8.70
C ALA A 226 12.67 6.16 8.35
N ALA A 227 12.28 4.89 8.18
CA ALA A 227 13.22 3.81 7.88
C ALA A 227 12.73 2.88 6.77
N ALA A 228 13.69 2.45 5.94
CA ALA A 228 13.55 1.37 4.97
C ALA A 228 14.22 0.11 5.55
N TRP A 229 13.41 -0.79 6.08
CA TRP A 229 13.85 -1.98 6.77
C TRP A 229 13.94 -3.19 5.84
N THR A 230 15.13 -3.80 5.78
CA THR A 230 15.35 -5.07 5.09
C THR A 230 15.30 -6.21 6.08
N ALA A 231 14.21 -6.96 6.06
CA ALA A 231 13.97 -8.05 6.99
C ALA A 231 14.97 -9.20 6.79
N LEU A 232 15.41 -9.79 7.90
CA LEU A 232 16.22 -11.00 7.89
C LEU A 232 15.32 -12.19 7.50
N PRO A 233 15.81 -13.12 6.66
CA PRO A 233 15.07 -14.33 6.32
C PRO A 233 15.11 -15.35 7.45
N SER A 234 14.30 -16.40 7.31
CA SER A 234 14.41 -17.62 8.12
C SER A 234 14.30 -17.36 9.63
N GLN A 235 13.63 -16.27 10.02
CA GLN A 235 13.47 -15.92 11.43
C GLN A 235 12.48 -16.86 12.10
N PRO A 236 12.71 -17.22 13.38
CA PRO A 236 11.71 -17.94 14.15
C PRO A 236 10.43 -17.11 14.28
N PRO A 237 9.25 -17.72 14.48
CA PRO A 237 7.98 -16.99 14.55
C PRO A 237 7.95 -15.83 15.56
N GLY A 238 8.71 -15.91 16.65
CA GLY A 238 8.82 -14.87 17.67
C GLY A 238 9.75 -13.69 17.32
N ALA A 239 10.49 -13.76 16.21
CA ALA A 239 11.40 -12.71 15.75
C ALA A 239 11.16 -12.29 14.28
N ASP A 240 10.14 -12.85 13.65
CA ASP A 240 9.79 -12.57 12.26
C ASP A 240 9.14 -11.18 12.09
N TRP A 241 8.89 -10.79 10.85
CA TRP A 241 8.38 -9.46 10.51
C TRP A 241 7.08 -9.02 11.20
N PRO A 242 6.10 -9.90 11.52
CA PRO A 242 4.92 -9.47 12.25
C PRO A 242 5.28 -8.95 13.66
N GLU A 243 6.25 -9.60 14.31
CA GLU A 243 6.72 -9.22 15.65
C GLU A 243 7.53 -7.91 15.61
N ALA A 244 8.29 -7.69 14.53
CA ALA A 244 8.98 -6.42 14.32
C ALA A 244 8.00 -5.22 14.21
N PHE A 245 6.90 -5.37 13.46
CA PHE A 245 5.86 -4.34 13.42
C PHE A 245 5.11 -4.22 14.74
N ALA A 246 4.84 -5.34 15.43
CA ALA A 246 4.21 -5.31 16.74
C ALA A 246 5.06 -4.52 17.75
N ALA A 247 6.38 -4.69 17.73
CA ALA A 247 7.31 -3.90 18.53
C ALA A 247 7.31 -2.40 18.16
N ALA A 248 7.28 -2.07 16.86
CA ALA A 248 7.18 -0.69 16.41
C ALA A 248 5.87 -0.02 16.86
N VAL A 249 4.76 -0.74 16.77
CA VAL A 249 3.44 -0.29 17.25
C VAL A 249 3.46 -0.10 18.77
N ALA A 250 4.03 -1.04 19.51
CA ALA A 250 4.18 -0.93 20.96
C ALA A 250 5.00 0.31 21.36
N ALA A 251 6.08 0.61 20.63
CA ALA A 251 6.87 1.82 20.84
C ALA A 251 6.05 3.11 20.61
N ALA A 252 5.25 3.17 19.54
CA ALA A 252 4.37 4.32 19.29
C ALA A 252 3.33 4.51 20.41
N LEU A 253 2.73 3.42 20.88
CA LEU A 253 1.77 3.45 21.98
C LEU A 253 2.41 3.85 23.32
N ALA A 254 3.65 3.42 23.57
CA ALA A 254 4.42 3.83 24.75
C ALA A 254 4.66 5.36 24.76
N GLY A 255 4.82 5.97 23.58
CA GLY A 255 4.84 7.42 23.40
C GLY A 255 3.46 8.09 23.40
N GLY A 256 2.40 7.36 23.76
CA GLY A 256 1.04 7.87 23.80
C GLY A 256 0.38 8.06 22.43
N ARG A 257 1.01 7.62 21.33
CA ARG A 257 0.57 7.89 19.96
C ARG A 257 0.00 6.63 19.27
N GLY A 258 -0.94 6.82 18.35
CA GLY A 258 -1.58 5.73 17.59
C GLY A 258 -0.74 5.21 16.43
N ALA A 259 -1.16 4.09 15.81
CA ALA A 259 -0.45 3.47 14.70
C ALA A 259 -1.37 2.91 13.60
N VAL A 260 -0.90 2.95 12.35
CA VAL A 260 -1.50 2.28 11.19
C VAL A 260 -0.45 1.41 10.51
N VAL A 261 -0.71 0.12 10.37
CA VAL A 261 0.15 -0.79 9.59
C VAL A 261 -0.65 -1.43 8.45
N VAL A 262 -0.14 -1.30 7.23
CA VAL A 262 -0.79 -1.83 6.02
C VAL A 262 0.01 -2.99 5.46
N VAL A 263 -0.65 -4.10 5.15
CA VAL A 263 -0.02 -5.29 4.56
C VAL A 263 -0.76 -5.70 3.27
N PRO A 264 -0.12 -6.45 2.36
CA PRO A 264 -0.67 -6.72 1.03
C PRO A 264 -2.02 -7.47 1.04
N ASP A 265 -2.11 -8.53 1.83
CA ASP A 265 -3.26 -9.44 1.80
C ASP A 265 -3.77 -9.86 3.20
N HIS A 266 -4.86 -10.65 3.22
CA HIS A 266 -5.51 -11.10 4.45
C HIS A 266 -4.64 -12.07 5.28
N ARG A 267 -3.77 -12.88 4.65
CA ARG A 267 -2.89 -13.82 5.35
C ARG A 267 -1.83 -13.05 6.12
N ASP A 268 -1.29 -11.99 5.52
CA ASP A 268 -0.38 -11.10 6.23
C ASP A 268 -1.09 -10.35 7.37
N VAL A 269 -2.35 -9.95 7.18
CA VAL A 269 -3.17 -9.37 8.26
C VAL A 269 -3.33 -10.38 9.39
N ASP A 270 -3.62 -11.65 9.12
CA ASP A 270 -3.78 -12.70 10.14
C ASP A 270 -2.49 -12.90 10.95
N ARG A 271 -1.32 -12.89 10.28
CA ARG A 271 -0.02 -13.01 10.95
C ARG A 271 0.28 -11.81 11.85
N LEU A 272 0.01 -10.61 11.36
CA LEU A 272 0.20 -9.38 12.12
C LEU A 272 -0.80 -9.24 13.27
N ASP A 273 -2.04 -9.66 13.07
CA ASP A 273 -3.08 -9.74 14.11
C ASP A 273 -2.63 -10.64 15.25
N ALA A 274 -2.11 -11.84 14.94
CA ALA A 274 -1.60 -12.77 15.92
C ALA A 274 -0.41 -12.20 16.72
N ALA A 275 0.51 -11.49 16.07
CA ALA A 275 1.64 -10.84 16.73
C ALA A 275 1.20 -9.69 17.64
N LEU A 276 0.28 -8.84 17.20
CA LEU A 276 -0.27 -7.76 18.03
C LEU A 276 -1.09 -8.28 19.21
N ILE A 277 -1.81 -9.39 19.06
CA ILE A 277 -2.50 -10.04 20.20
C ILE A 277 -1.49 -10.49 21.26
N ARG A 278 -0.34 -11.05 20.86
CA ARG A 278 0.73 -11.42 21.80
C ARG A 278 1.37 -10.21 22.45
N ALA A 279 1.69 -9.18 21.68
CA ALA A 279 2.42 -8.01 22.16
C ALA A 279 1.58 -7.04 23.00
N LEU A 280 0.32 -6.81 22.61
CA LEU A 280 -0.55 -5.78 23.19
C LEU A 280 -1.73 -6.35 23.98
N GLY A 281 -2.11 -7.61 23.73
CA GLY A 281 -3.35 -8.20 24.24
C GLY A 281 -4.55 -7.98 23.30
N ARG A 282 -5.66 -8.69 23.57
CA ARG A 282 -6.87 -8.67 22.73
C ARG A 282 -7.59 -7.32 22.83
N GLY A 283 -8.13 -6.84 21.72
CA GLY A 283 -8.96 -5.64 21.67
C GLY A 283 -8.19 -4.31 21.67
N ARG A 284 -6.86 -4.35 21.62
CA ARG A 284 -5.99 -3.15 21.58
C ARG A 284 -5.70 -2.64 20.16
N HIS A 285 -6.08 -3.40 19.15
CA HIS A 285 -6.06 -3.03 17.74
C HIS A 285 -7.33 -3.50 17.03
N VAL A 286 -7.61 -2.94 15.86
CA VAL A 286 -8.66 -3.41 14.97
C VAL A 286 -8.10 -3.78 13.60
N ARG A 287 -8.79 -4.73 12.96
CA ARG A 287 -8.58 -5.09 11.55
C ARG A 287 -9.53 -4.28 10.67
N LEU A 288 -9.02 -3.77 9.56
CA LEU A 288 -9.80 -3.16 8.47
C LEU A 288 -9.52 -3.86 7.15
N THR A 289 -10.31 -4.88 6.87
CA THR A 289 -10.19 -5.71 5.67
C THR A 289 -11.56 -5.89 4.99
N ALA A 290 -11.56 -6.29 3.73
CA ALA A 290 -12.80 -6.37 2.93
C ALA A 290 -13.67 -7.60 3.27
N ASP A 291 -13.06 -8.65 3.83
CA ASP A 291 -13.64 -9.95 4.18
C ASP A 291 -14.44 -9.94 5.50
N GLN A 292 -14.26 -8.94 6.37
CA GLN A 292 -15.01 -8.80 7.63
C GLN A 292 -16.52 -8.58 7.45
N GLY A 293 -16.97 -8.33 6.21
CA GLY A 293 -18.33 -7.93 5.92
C GLY A 293 -18.62 -6.47 6.30
N PRO A 294 -19.69 -5.87 5.75
CA PRO A 294 -19.93 -4.42 5.87
C PRO A 294 -20.13 -3.93 7.32
N GLN A 295 -20.89 -4.67 8.12
CA GLN A 295 -21.22 -4.27 9.50
C GLN A 295 -19.98 -4.30 10.42
N ALA A 296 -19.22 -5.40 10.42
CA ALA A 296 -18.08 -5.54 11.31
C ALA A 296 -16.96 -4.55 10.91
N ARG A 297 -16.71 -4.38 9.61
CA ARG A 297 -15.75 -3.38 9.10
C ARG A 297 -16.13 -1.97 9.54
N TYR A 298 -17.40 -1.57 9.40
CA TYR A 298 -17.86 -0.24 9.82
C TYR A 298 -17.77 -0.06 11.34
N THR A 299 -18.08 -1.11 12.12
CA THR A 299 -17.93 -1.09 13.59
C THR A 299 -16.48 -0.90 14.00
N SER A 300 -15.54 -1.65 13.40
CA SER A 300 -14.10 -1.48 13.63
C SER A 300 -13.61 -0.08 13.27
N TRP A 301 -14.08 0.45 12.16
CA TRP A 301 -13.75 1.81 11.74
C TRP A 301 -14.28 2.87 12.70
N LEU A 302 -15.51 2.72 13.21
CA LEU A 302 -16.07 3.61 14.24
C LEU A 302 -15.32 3.53 15.57
N LYS A 303 -14.84 2.35 15.97
CA LYS A 303 -13.99 2.21 17.18
C LYS A 303 -12.75 3.09 17.08
N VAL A 304 -12.17 3.19 15.88
CA VAL A 304 -10.99 4.03 15.63
C VAL A 304 -11.37 5.51 15.62
N LEU A 305 -12.40 5.88 14.85
CA LEU A 305 -12.89 7.26 14.75
C LEU A 305 -13.22 7.84 16.14
N ARG A 306 -13.92 7.06 16.96
CA ARG A 306 -14.35 7.46 18.31
C ARG A 306 -13.26 7.30 19.37
N GLY A 307 -12.08 6.82 19.01
CA GLY A 307 -10.93 6.72 19.92
C GLY A 307 -10.92 5.51 20.85
N HIS A 308 -11.85 4.56 20.72
CA HIS A 308 -11.84 3.31 21.48
C HIS A 308 -10.57 2.49 21.24
N VAL A 309 -9.99 2.60 20.05
CA VAL A 309 -8.77 1.91 19.64
C VAL A 309 -7.91 2.85 18.80
N ARG A 310 -6.59 2.90 19.08
CA ARG A 310 -5.62 3.75 18.37
C ARG A 310 -4.66 2.97 17.46
N VAL A 311 -4.87 1.67 17.30
CA VAL A 311 -4.05 0.82 16.43
C VAL A 311 -4.93 0.18 15.36
N VAL A 312 -4.51 0.33 14.11
CA VAL A 312 -5.18 -0.24 12.95
C VAL A 312 -4.21 -1.08 12.16
N ILE A 313 -4.64 -2.29 11.81
CA ILE A 313 -4.01 -3.11 10.78
C ILE A 313 -5.00 -3.40 9.65
N GLY A 314 -4.51 -3.59 8.44
CA GLY A 314 -5.37 -3.98 7.34
C GLY A 314 -4.66 -3.95 6.00
N THR A 315 -5.46 -4.01 4.94
CA THR A 315 -4.97 -3.88 3.56
C THR A 315 -5.08 -2.42 3.09
N ARG A 316 -4.92 -2.14 1.80
CA ARG A 316 -4.85 -0.78 1.20
C ARG A 316 -5.74 0.29 1.85
N ALA A 317 -7.03 0.00 2.05
CA ALA A 317 -7.99 0.98 2.56
C ALA A 317 -7.70 1.43 4.01
N ALA A 318 -6.99 0.61 4.79
CA ALA A 318 -6.60 0.94 6.16
C ALA A 318 -5.65 2.15 6.23
N ALA A 319 -4.96 2.49 5.15
CA ALA A 319 -4.10 3.68 5.06
C ALA A 319 -4.84 4.99 5.39
N PHE A 320 -6.17 5.02 5.24
CA PHE A 320 -7.04 6.18 5.51
C PHE A 320 -7.80 6.09 6.85
N ALA A 321 -7.51 5.10 7.71
CA ALA A 321 -8.23 4.94 8.96
C ALA A 321 -7.97 6.14 9.91
N PRO A 322 -9.01 6.78 10.50
CA PRO A 322 -8.88 8.03 11.25
C PRO A 322 -8.35 7.82 12.68
N VAL A 323 -7.13 7.31 12.81
CA VAL A 323 -6.44 7.09 14.08
C VAL A 323 -6.10 8.42 14.75
N ARG A 324 -6.53 8.59 16.01
CA ARG A 324 -6.17 9.72 16.88
C ARG A 324 -4.70 9.68 17.27
N ASP A 325 -4.09 10.85 17.37
CA ASP A 325 -2.69 11.05 17.78
C ASP A 325 -1.70 10.16 17.01
N LEU A 326 -1.92 10.00 15.70
CA LEU A 326 -1.13 9.09 14.87
C LEU A 326 0.37 9.38 14.99
N GLY A 327 1.15 8.41 15.46
CA GLY A 327 2.60 8.50 15.62
C GLY A 327 3.41 7.47 14.85
N LEU A 328 2.78 6.45 14.29
CA LEU A 328 3.44 5.49 13.41
C LEU A 328 2.55 5.14 12.21
N VAL A 329 3.14 5.16 11.04
CA VAL A 329 2.61 4.49 9.86
C VAL A 329 3.64 3.49 9.32
N GLY A 330 3.19 2.34 8.87
CA GLY A 330 4.09 1.34 8.31
C GLY A 330 3.41 0.45 7.28
N TRP A 331 4.22 -0.18 6.43
CA TRP A 331 3.71 -1.18 5.50
C TRP A 331 4.73 -2.26 5.17
N TRP A 332 4.22 -3.45 4.91
CA TRP A 332 5.00 -4.64 4.57
C TRP A 332 4.98 -4.92 3.06
N ASP A 333 6.11 -5.43 2.57
CA ASP A 333 6.38 -5.79 1.18
C ASP A 333 6.06 -4.64 0.20
N ASP A 334 6.80 -3.54 0.30
CA ASP A 334 6.59 -2.30 -0.48
C ASP A 334 6.55 -2.48 -2.01
N GLY A 335 7.12 -3.56 -2.53
CA GLY A 335 7.06 -3.88 -3.96
C GLY A 335 5.83 -4.70 -4.38
N ASP A 336 4.93 -5.07 -3.46
CA ASP A 336 3.75 -5.87 -3.78
C ASP A 336 2.69 -5.07 -4.55
N ASP A 337 2.21 -5.64 -5.66
CA ASP A 337 1.23 -5.03 -6.55
C ASP A 337 -0.14 -4.79 -5.88
N LEU A 338 -0.47 -5.56 -4.84
CA LEU A 338 -1.69 -5.38 -4.04
C LEU A 338 -1.68 -4.10 -3.21
N LEU A 339 -0.53 -3.42 -3.04
CA LEU A 339 -0.45 -2.11 -2.39
C LEU A 339 -0.81 -0.94 -3.31
N SER A 340 -1.01 -1.18 -4.61
CA SER A 340 -1.48 -0.18 -5.57
C SER A 340 -3.00 -0.25 -5.73
N GLU A 341 -3.70 0.88 -5.67
CA GLU A 341 -5.14 0.92 -5.91
C GLU A 341 -5.44 0.70 -7.40
N PRO A 342 -6.29 -0.28 -7.79
CA PRO A 342 -6.61 -0.56 -9.18
C PRO A 342 -7.56 0.46 -9.81
N ARG A 343 -8.20 1.32 -9.02
CA ARG A 343 -9.13 2.36 -9.51
C ARG A 343 -8.45 3.72 -9.46
N ALA A 344 -8.98 4.68 -10.20
CA ALA A 344 -8.49 6.06 -10.12
C ALA A 344 -8.41 6.56 -8.65
N PRO A 345 -7.42 7.37 -8.27
CA PRO A 345 -6.33 7.86 -9.10
C PRO A 345 -5.10 6.93 -9.15
N TYR A 346 -5.27 5.64 -8.85
CA TYR A 346 -4.23 4.59 -8.89
C TYR A 346 -3.07 4.81 -7.91
N HIS A 347 -3.38 5.39 -6.76
CA HIS A 347 -2.39 5.71 -5.74
C HIS A 347 -1.80 4.43 -5.12
N HIS A 348 -0.57 4.55 -4.63
CA HIS A 348 0.08 3.49 -3.88
C HIS A 348 0.05 3.79 -2.37
N VAL A 349 -0.16 2.75 -1.55
CA VAL A 349 -0.19 2.84 -0.07
C VAL A 349 1.02 3.60 0.51
N GLY A 350 2.24 3.23 0.14
CA GLY A 350 3.46 3.92 0.59
C GLY A 350 3.45 5.44 0.35
N VAL A 351 2.87 5.93 -0.75
CA VAL A 351 2.73 7.38 -1.00
C VAL A 351 1.69 8.00 -0.07
N VAL A 352 0.55 7.33 0.12
CA VAL A 352 -0.49 7.77 1.06
C VAL A 352 0.08 7.88 2.48
N LEU A 353 0.79 6.84 2.93
CA LEU A 353 1.37 6.81 4.27
C LEU A 353 2.51 7.83 4.43
N ALA A 354 3.34 8.06 3.41
CA ALA A 354 4.36 9.11 3.45
C ALA A 354 3.76 10.52 3.57
N LEU A 355 2.75 10.85 2.76
CA LEU A 355 2.01 12.11 2.87
C LEU A 355 1.37 12.26 4.26
N ARG A 356 0.79 11.16 4.76
CA ARG A 356 0.15 11.14 6.08
C ARG A 356 1.14 11.35 7.22
N ALA A 357 2.31 10.74 7.13
CA ALA A 357 3.38 10.91 8.11
C ALA A 357 3.88 12.34 8.14
N GLN A 358 4.07 12.96 6.98
CA GLN A 358 4.45 14.36 6.86
C GLN A 358 3.40 15.29 7.49
N GLN A 359 2.12 15.06 7.22
CA GLN A 359 1.01 15.85 7.80
C GLN A 359 0.92 15.75 9.33
N ARG A 360 1.39 14.64 9.93
CA ARG A 360 1.22 14.33 11.36
C ARG A 360 2.52 14.29 12.15
N GLY A 361 3.67 14.51 11.51
CA GLY A 361 4.97 14.25 12.11
C GLY A 361 5.08 12.83 12.69
N ALA A 362 4.52 11.84 11.99
CA ALA A 362 4.52 10.44 12.40
C ALA A 362 5.76 9.71 11.87
N ALA A 363 6.17 8.67 12.59
CA ALA A 363 7.23 7.77 12.14
C ALA A 363 6.78 6.92 10.94
N LEU A 364 7.74 6.53 10.11
CA LEU A 364 7.54 5.70 8.92
C LEU A 364 8.39 4.44 8.99
N LEU A 365 7.78 3.28 8.76
CA LEU A 365 8.50 2.01 8.62
C LEU A 365 8.01 1.26 7.37
N SER A 366 8.86 1.25 6.33
CA SER A 366 8.68 0.35 5.19
C SER A 366 9.48 -0.92 5.43
N GLY A 367 8.84 -2.09 5.41
CA GLY A 367 9.50 -3.37 5.62
C GLY A 367 9.35 -4.30 4.43
N GLY A 368 10.36 -5.13 4.18
CA GLY A 368 10.27 -6.22 3.21
C GLY A 368 11.57 -7.00 3.11
N PHE A 369 11.51 -8.16 2.43
CA PHE A 369 12.73 -8.86 2.03
C PHE A 369 13.38 -8.20 0.81
N GLY A 370 12.60 -7.59 -0.08
CA GLY A 370 13.08 -6.79 -1.20
C GLY A 370 13.15 -5.29 -0.88
N ARG A 371 13.48 -4.48 -1.88
CA ARG A 371 13.41 -3.02 -1.82
C ARG A 371 12.90 -2.49 -3.15
N SER A 372 11.78 -1.76 -3.15
CA SER A 372 11.32 -1.12 -4.38
C SER A 372 12.17 0.10 -4.73
N LEU A 373 12.11 0.52 -5.99
CA LEU A 373 12.76 1.75 -6.43
C LEU A 373 12.19 3.00 -5.75
N ARG A 374 10.90 3.01 -5.39
CA ARG A 374 10.31 4.18 -4.71
C ARG A 374 10.93 4.37 -3.33
N VAL A 375 11.01 3.30 -2.54
CA VAL A 375 11.68 3.37 -1.22
C VAL A 375 13.17 3.66 -1.38
N GLN A 376 13.82 3.12 -2.40
CA GLN A 376 15.22 3.42 -2.68
C GLN A 376 15.44 4.91 -3.02
N THR A 377 14.54 5.55 -3.76
CA THR A 377 14.59 7.01 -4.00
C THR A 377 14.57 7.79 -2.68
N GLU A 378 13.76 7.37 -1.71
CA GLU A 378 13.67 8.01 -0.39
C GLU A 378 14.94 7.79 0.45
N VAL A 379 15.55 6.61 0.35
CA VAL A 379 16.82 6.28 1.01
C VAL A 379 17.96 7.14 0.46
N GLU A 380 18.09 7.23 -0.86
CA GLU A 380 19.16 8.01 -1.49
C GLU A 380 18.97 9.52 -1.30
N ALA A 381 17.74 9.98 -1.15
CA ALA A 381 17.44 11.36 -0.77
C ALA A 381 17.67 11.64 0.72
N GLY A 382 18.07 10.66 1.53
CA GLY A 382 18.32 10.80 2.97
C GLY A 382 17.05 10.98 3.81
N ARG A 383 15.86 10.78 3.22
CA ARG A 383 14.58 10.87 3.94
C ARG A 383 14.30 9.60 4.72
N PHE A 384 14.77 8.45 4.24
CA PHE A 384 14.65 7.16 4.92
C PHE A 384 16.04 6.67 5.33
N VAL A 385 16.21 6.23 6.57
CA VAL A 385 17.41 5.47 6.96
C VAL A 385 17.30 4.05 6.45
N ALA A 386 18.33 3.54 5.77
CA ALA A 386 18.41 2.12 5.44
C ALA A 386 18.68 1.32 6.72
N MET A 387 17.69 0.57 7.18
CA MET A 387 17.80 -0.30 8.36
C MET A 387 18.11 -1.72 7.89
N THR A 388 19.39 -2.04 7.85
CA THR A 388 19.93 -3.36 7.49
C THR A 388 20.66 -3.97 8.67
N ALA A 389 20.68 -5.29 8.77
CA ALA A 389 21.43 -5.98 9.81
C ALA A 389 22.94 -5.88 9.54
N ASP A 390 23.74 -6.12 10.57
CA ASP A 390 25.19 -6.29 10.39
C ASP A 390 25.48 -7.50 9.50
N LEU A 391 26.62 -7.44 8.81
CA LEU A 391 27.00 -8.42 7.80
C LEU A 391 27.04 -9.86 8.35
N ASP A 392 27.54 -10.04 9.57
CA ASP A 392 27.63 -11.36 10.20
C ASP A 392 26.26 -11.92 10.58
N VAL A 393 25.35 -11.06 11.07
CA VAL A 393 23.96 -11.42 11.37
C VAL A 393 23.21 -11.78 10.08
N ALA A 394 23.35 -10.96 9.04
CA ALA A 394 22.76 -11.22 7.73
C ALA A 394 23.27 -12.54 7.12
N ARG A 395 24.57 -12.80 7.19
CA ARG A 395 25.19 -14.05 6.70
C ARG A 395 24.76 -15.29 7.46
N ALA A 396 24.53 -15.18 8.77
CA ALA A 396 24.04 -16.28 9.58
C ALA A 396 22.57 -16.60 9.29
N ALA A 397 21.76 -15.58 9.01
CA ALA A 397 20.34 -15.74 8.70
C ALA A 397 20.07 -16.18 7.25
N GLN A 398 20.87 -15.70 6.29
CA GLN A 398 20.59 -15.93 4.87
C GLN A 398 20.65 -17.41 4.49
N PRO A 399 19.75 -17.87 3.62
CA PRO A 399 19.80 -19.23 3.13
C PRO A 399 20.97 -19.44 2.16
N ARG A 400 21.44 -20.68 2.05
CA ARG A 400 22.48 -21.02 1.07
C ARG A 400 21.85 -21.08 -0.33
N VAL A 401 22.07 -20.05 -1.14
CA VAL A 401 21.58 -20.01 -2.52
C VAL A 401 22.52 -20.77 -3.45
N VAL A 402 21.93 -21.69 -4.21
CA VAL A 402 22.63 -22.56 -5.15
C VAL A 402 22.02 -22.39 -6.54
N ILE A 403 22.86 -22.07 -7.53
CA ILE A 403 22.41 -21.99 -8.92
C ILE A 403 22.49 -23.37 -9.56
N ALA A 404 21.34 -23.82 -10.07
CA ALA A 404 21.21 -25.02 -10.90
C ALA A 404 20.90 -24.56 -12.33
N GLY A 405 21.93 -24.17 -13.07
CA GLY A 405 21.68 -23.67 -14.42
C GLY A 405 21.39 -24.77 -15.42
N GLU A 406 20.92 -24.36 -16.59
CA GLU A 406 20.49 -25.27 -17.65
C GLU A 406 21.58 -25.43 -18.73
N GLY A 407 22.29 -26.56 -18.73
CA GLY A 407 23.22 -26.92 -19.82
C GLY A 407 24.24 -28.04 -19.49
N LEU A 408 24.46 -28.92 -20.48
CA LEU A 408 25.51 -29.96 -20.66
C LEU A 408 25.75 -31.02 -19.57
N ASP A 409 24.84 -31.24 -18.62
CA ASP A 409 24.84 -32.48 -17.82
C ASP A 409 24.01 -33.62 -18.49
N ASP A 410 23.79 -33.55 -19.82
CA ASP A 410 23.02 -34.55 -20.59
C ASP A 410 23.62 -35.96 -20.48
N GLU A 411 24.95 -36.11 -20.29
CA GLU A 411 25.60 -37.41 -20.13
C GLU A 411 25.39 -38.06 -18.75
N ARG A 412 24.82 -37.33 -17.77
CA ARG A 412 24.64 -37.81 -16.38
C ARG A 412 23.19 -37.82 -15.89
N ASP A 413 22.27 -37.29 -16.68
CA ASP A 413 20.87 -37.16 -16.30
C ASP A 413 20.13 -38.49 -16.45
N GLY A 414 20.04 -39.22 -15.34
CA GLY A 414 19.18 -40.40 -15.20
C GLY A 414 17.68 -40.09 -15.29
N PRO A 415 16.79 -40.89 -14.66
CA PRO A 415 15.33 -40.77 -14.81
C PRO A 415 14.71 -39.37 -14.53
N GLY A 416 15.43 -38.46 -13.86
CA GLY A 416 15.04 -37.08 -13.57
C GLY A 416 14.95 -36.14 -14.79
N ALA A 417 15.60 -36.47 -15.92
CA ALA A 417 15.49 -35.71 -17.16
C ALA A 417 14.04 -35.56 -17.67
N ARG A 418 13.15 -36.47 -17.25
CA ARG A 418 11.74 -36.52 -17.66
C ARG A 418 10.82 -35.57 -16.88
N ALA A 419 11.32 -34.92 -15.83
CA ALA A 419 10.51 -34.13 -14.89
C ALA A 419 10.76 -32.61 -14.92
N HIS A 420 11.47 -32.10 -15.93
CA HIS A 420 11.82 -30.68 -16.05
C HIS A 420 12.63 -30.10 -14.86
N LEU A 421 13.21 -30.96 -14.02
CA LEU A 421 13.99 -30.54 -12.87
C LEU A 421 15.48 -30.80 -13.14
N PRO A 422 16.36 -29.79 -13.11
CA PRO A 422 17.80 -30.02 -13.25
C PRO A 422 18.31 -31.01 -12.20
N SER A 423 19.26 -31.88 -12.54
CA SER A 423 19.79 -32.94 -11.66
C SER A 423 20.26 -32.44 -10.29
N ARG A 424 20.77 -31.21 -10.22
CA ARG A 424 21.14 -30.57 -8.94
C ARG A 424 19.91 -30.23 -8.09
N ALA A 425 18.87 -29.66 -8.70
CA ALA A 425 17.62 -29.35 -8.00
C ALA A 425 16.90 -30.62 -7.54
N TRP A 426 16.89 -31.67 -8.37
CA TRP A 426 16.31 -32.97 -8.00
C TRP A 426 17.01 -33.61 -6.80
N ARG A 427 18.36 -33.63 -6.78
CA ARG A 427 19.12 -34.17 -5.64
C ARG A 427 18.82 -33.41 -4.35
N VAL A 428 18.85 -32.08 -4.41
CA VAL A 428 18.53 -31.25 -3.23
C VAL A 428 17.11 -31.51 -2.73
N ALA A 429 16.13 -31.61 -3.62
CA ALA A 429 14.75 -31.92 -3.23
C ALA A 429 14.64 -33.31 -2.59
N LYS A 430 15.23 -34.33 -3.20
CA LYS A 430 15.21 -35.70 -2.68
C LYS A 430 15.83 -35.79 -1.29
N ASP A 431 17.01 -35.18 -1.10
CA ASP A 431 17.71 -35.21 0.18
C ASP A 431 16.93 -34.45 1.26
N ALA A 432 16.36 -33.29 0.90
CA ALA A 432 15.60 -32.45 1.83
C ALA A 432 14.24 -33.02 2.23
N LEU A 433 13.61 -33.85 1.38
CA LEU A 433 12.35 -34.51 1.71
C LEU A 433 12.46 -35.48 2.89
N HIS A 434 13.65 -35.98 3.22
CA HIS A 434 13.86 -36.76 4.44
C HIS A 434 13.63 -35.94 5.72
N ASP A 435 13.82 -34.62 5.66
CA ASP A 435 13.84 -33.73 6.84
C ASP A 435 12.56 -32.89 7.01
N GLY A 436 11.65 -32.89 6.02
CA GLY A 436 10.42 -32.09 6.06
C GLY A 436 9.92 -31.64 4.68
N PRO A 437 9.00 -30.65 4.63
CA PRO A 437 8.39 -30.22 3.39
C PRO A 437 9.37 -29.44 2.51
N VAL A 438 9.26 -29.64 1.20
CA VAL A 438 10.05 -28.94 0.17
C VAL A 438 9.13 -28.09 -0.69
N LEU A 439 9.45 -26.80 -0.83
CA LEU A 439 8.70 -25.84 -1.65
C LEU A 439 9.27 -25.79 -3.07
N LEU A 440 8.41 -25.92 -4.07
CA LEU A 440 8.71 -25.70 -5.49
C LEU A 440 7.87 -24.51 -5.96
N GLN A 441 8.51 -23.35 -6.10
CA GLN A 441 7.90 -22.18 -6.71
C GLN A 441 7.97 -22.30 -8.23
N VAL A 442 6.80 -22.25 -8.90
CA VAL A 442 6.67 -22.37 -10.36
C VAL A 442 5.95 -21.13 -10.94
N PRO A 443 6.35 -20.61 -12.11
CA PRO A 443 5.73 -19.41 -12.69
C PRO A 443 4.21 -19.53 -12.88
N ARG A 444 3.50 -18.39 -12.84
CA ARG A 444 2.03 -18.31 -12.98
C ARG A 444 1.56 -18.80 -14.37
N ARG A 445 0.34 -19.37 -14.45
CA ARG A 445 -0.37 -19.54 -15.74
C ARG A 445 -0.67 -18.14 -16.31
N GLY A 446 0.04 -17.74 -17.35
CA GLY A 446 -0.07 -16.39 -17.94
C GLY A 446 1.27 -15.76 -18.30
N TYR A 447 2.39 -16.30 -17.80
CA TYR A 447 3.67 -16.12 -18.46
C TYR A 447 3.52 -16.70 -19.88
N LEU A 448 3.40 -15.82 -20.88
CA LEU A 448 3.37 -16.23 -22.28
C LEU A 448 4.63 -17.06 -22.52
N PRO A 449 4.54 -18.17 -23.28
CA PRO A 449 5.68 -19.04 -23.49
C PRO A 449 6.78 -18.23 -24.19
N ALA A 450 7.74 -17.76 -23.39
CA ALA A 450 9.00 -17.28 -23.89
C ALA A 450 9.62 -18.43 -24.68
N LEU A 451 10.12 -18.13 -25.87
CA LEU A 451 10.83 -19.14 -26.63
C LEU A 451 12.27 -19.23 -26.12
N SER A 452 12.77 -20.46 -25.98
CA SER A 452 14.17 -20.75 -25.70
C SER A 452 14.74 -21.68 -26.75
N CYS A 453 16.07 -21.73 -26.84
CA CYS A 453 16.78 -22.73 -27.60
C CYS A 453 16.45 -24.12 -27.06
N GLY A 454 16.10 -25.06 -27.94
CA GLY A 454 15.80 -26.44 -27.57
C GLY A 454 17.01 -27.22 -27.04
N GLU A 455 18.23 -26.72 -27.26
CA GLU A 455 19.48 -27.36 -26.83
C GLU A 455 20.04 -26.68 -25.57
N CYS A 456 20.64 -25.48 -25.70
CA CYS A 456 21.27 -24.77 -24.58
C CYS A 456 20.31 -23.94 -23.72
N ARG A 457 19.01 -23.95 -24.04
CA ARG A 457 17.95 -23.19 -23.33
C ARG A 457 18.16 -21.68 -23.27
N THR A 458 19.11 -21.14 -24.05
CA THR A 458 19.28 -19.70 -24.21
C THR A 458 17.99 -19.07 -24.76
N PRO A 459 17.45 -18.05 -24.08
CA PRO A 459 16.24 -17.34 -24.46
C PRO A 459 16.33 -16.67 -25.83
N VAL A 460 15.24 -16.71 -26.58
CA VAL A 460 15.17 -16.15 -27.92
C VAL A 460 14.94 -14.64 -27.84
N ARG A 461 15.83 -13.88 -28.49
CA ARG A 461 15.76 -12.41 -28.57
C ARG A 461 15.49 -11.95 -29.99
N CYS A 462 14.75 -10.86 -30.11
CA CYS A 462 14.51 -10.21 -31.39
C CYS A 462 15.83 -9.67 -31.97
N PRO A 463 16.20 -10.01 -33.21
CA PRO A 463 17.43 -9.51 -33.81
C PRO A 463 17.41 -7.98 -34.01
N ARG A 464 16.22 -7.37 -34.10
CA ARG A 464 16.04 -5.92 -34.35
C ARG A 464 16.17 -5.05 -33.10
N CYS A 465 15.54 -5.45 -32.00
CA CYS A 465 15.46 -4.62 -30.78
C CYS A 465 15.90 -5.35 -29.51
N GLN A 466 16.39 -6.59 -29.64
CA GLN A 466 16.74 -7.45 -28.51
C GLN A 466 15.58 -7.80 -27.55
N GLY A 467 14.34 -7.42 -27.90
CA GLY A 467 13.16 -7.72 -27.10
C GLY A 467 12.80 -9.20 -27.03
N PRO A 468 12.01 -9.60 -26.02
CA PRO A 468 11.58 -10.98 -25.83
C PRO A 468 10.66 -11.43 -26.96
N VAL A 469 10.83 -12.68 -27.39
CA VAL A 469 10.02 -13.31 -28.44
C VAL A 469 9.10 -14.35 -27.81
N ALA A 470 7.81 -14.25 -28.12
CA ALA A 470 6.79 -15.16 -27.62
C ALA A 470 5.85 -15.64 -28.74
N VAL A 471 5.11 -16.71 -28.46
CA VAL A 471 4.06 -17.23 -29.34
C VAL A 471 2.71 -16.95 -28.68
N GLY A 472 1.78 -16.31 -29.40
CA GLY A 472 0.48 -15.91 -28.87
C GLY A 472 -0.52 -17.07 -28.69
N SER A 473 -0.48 -18.06 -29.57
CA SER A 473 -1.31 -19.28 -29.50
C SER A 473 -0.61 -20.43 -30.23
N ALA A 474 -0.99 -21.68 -29.94
CA ALA A 474 -0.44 -22.84 -30.64
C ALA A 474 -0.62 -22.69 -32.16
N GLY A 475 0.49 -22.69 -32.91
CA GLY A 475 0.50 -22.51 -34.37
C GLY A 475 0.67 -21.06 -34.87
N SER A 476 0.62 -20.05 -34.00
CA SER A 476 0.92 -18.66 -34.39
C SER A 476 2.43 -18.46 -34.64
N PRO A 477 2.83 -17.57 -35.55
CA PRO A 477 4.24 -17.21 -35.71
C PRO A 477 4.75 -16.52 -34.44
N ALA A 478 6.00 -16.81 -34.08
CA ALA A 478 6.66 -16.14 -32.98
C ALA A 478 6.82 -14.65 -33.30
N ARG A 479 6.57 -13.77 -32.34
CA ARG A 479 6.68 -12.32 -32.52
C ARG A 479 7.42 -11.68 -31.35
N CYS A 480 8.22 -10.67 -31.66
CA CYS A 480 8.78 -9.79 -30.67
C CYS A 480 7.66 -9.02 -29.96
N ARG A 481 7.71 -8.99 -28.63
CA ARG A 481 6.69 -8.31 -27.81
C ARG A 481 6.83 -6.79 -27.77
N TRP A 482 7.98 -6.25 -28.15
CA TRP A 482 8.24 -4.81 -28.12
C TRP A 482 7.96 -4.15 -29.48
N CYS A 483 8.49 -4.73 -30.56
CA CYS A 483 8.41 -4.11 -31.88
C CYS A 483 7.52 -4.85 -32.87
N GLY A 484 6.81 -5.91 -32.43
CA GLY A 484 5.90 -6.71 -33.25
C GLY A 484 6.57 -7.53 -34.37
N SER A 485 7.90 -7.45 -34.51
CA SER A 485 8.63 -8.13 -35.59
C SER A 485 8.50 -9.65 -35.47
N GLY A 486 8.09 -10.30 -36.55
CA GLY A 486 7.95 -11.76 -36.60
C GLY A 486 9.29 -12.48 -36.63
N LEU A 487 9.37 -13.62 -35.97
CA LEU A 487 10.46 -14.58 -36.04
C LEU A 487 9.93 -15.87 -36.68
N GLY A 488 10.34 -16.14 -37.91
CA GLY A 488 9.97 -17.38 -38.60
C GLY A 488 10.70 -18.61 -38.02
N PRO A 489 10.15 -19.83 -38.14
CA PRO A 489 10.79 -21.06 -37.65
C PRO A 489 12.18 -21.33 -38.26
N ALA A 490 12.40 -20.91 -39.52
CA ALA A 490 13.68 -21.04 -40.21
C ALA A 490 14.66 -19.88 -39.94
N GLY A 491 14.24 -18.83 -39.23
CA GLY A 491 15.04 -17.64 -38.96
C GLY A 491 15.72 -17.63 -37.60
N PHE A 492 15.55 -18.67 -36.78
CA PHE A 492 16.19 -18.78 -35.47
C PHE A 492 17.50 -19.56 -35.55
N GLU A 493 18.59 -18.92 -35.12
CA GLU A 493 19.86 -19.54 -34.81
C GLU A 493 20.30 -19.06 -33.43
N CYS A 494 20.57 -19.99 -32.52
CA CYS A 494 20.94 -19.63 -31.17
C CYS A 494 22.34 -18.97 -31.16
N ARG A 495 22.42 -17.70 -30.73
CA ARG A 495 23.70 -16.99 -30.60
C ARG A 495 24.68 -17.59 -29.59
N SER A 496 24.21 -18.47 -28.71
CA SER A 496 25.04 -19.12 -27.69
C SER A 496 25.59 -20.48 -28.13
N CYS A 497 24.86 -21.26 -28.94
CA CYS A 497 25.25 -22.64 -29.28
C CYS A 497 25.04 -23.02 -30.76
N GLY A 498 24.54 -22.12 -31.61
CA GLY A 498 24.25 -22.38 -33.03
C GLY A 498 23.01 -23.25 -33.30
N ALA A 499 22.38 -23.84 -32.28
CA ALA A 499 21.22 -24.70 -32.48
C ALA A 499 20.00 -23.92 -33.02
N ARG A 500 19.25 -24.57 -33.91
CA ARG A 500 18.05 -24.01 -34.58
C ARG A 500 16.73 -24.54 -34.02
N ARG A 501 16.80 -25.37 -32.97
CA ARG A 501 15.61 -25.91 -32.31
C ARG A 501 15.02 -24.85 -31.40
N LEU A 502 13.72 -24.61 -31.52
CA LEU A 502 12.94 -23.77 -30.61
C LEU A 502 12.15 -24.63 -29.65
N ARG A 503 11.97 -24.16 -28.42
CA ARG A 503 11.13 -24.76 -27.40
C ARG A 503 10.32 -23.69 -26.68
N ALA A 504 9.09 -24.01 -26.29
CA ALA A 504 8.32 -23.19 -25.35
C ALA A 504 8.85 -23.38 -23.92
N ALA A 505 9.22 -22.29 -23.25
CA ALA A 505 9.90 -22.33 -21.96
C ALA A 505 8.98 -22.55 -20.74
N VAL A 506 7.64 -22.60 -20.91
CA VAL A 506 6.71 -22.70 -19.76
C VAL A 506 5.67 -23.79 -19.96
N THR A 507 5.72 -24.82 -19.11
CA THR A 507 4.66 -25.82 -18.94
C THR A 507 3.94 -25.51 -17.62
N GLY A 508 2.67 -25.12 -17.67
CA GLY A 508 1.96 -24.59 -16.48
C GLY A 508 1.84 -25.55 -15.29
N ALA A 509 1.75 -24.97 -14.08
CA ALA A 509 1.84 -25.62 -12.75
C ALA A 509 1.09 -26.95 -12.51
N VAL A 510 -0.07 -27.18 -13.16
CA VAL A 510 -0.84 -28.44 -12.98
C VAL A 510 -0.11 -29.63 -13.59
N ARG A 511 0.45 -29.44 -14.78
CA ARG A 511 1.21 -30.48 -15.47
C ARG A 511 2.54 -30.73 -14.77
N THR A 512 3.13 -29.67 -14.22
CA THR A 512 4.31 -29.73 -13.35
C THR A 512 4.05 -30.59 -12.11
N ALA A 513 2.89 -30.48 -11.46
CA ALA A 513 2.57 -31.27 -10.27
C ALA A 513 2.49 -32.78 -10.54
N GLU A 514 1.84 -33.19 -11.63
CA GLU A 514 1.77 -34.59 -12.02
C GLU A 514 3.14 -35.15 -12.44
N GLU A 515 3.96 -34.37 -13.14
CA GLU A 515 5.31 -34.75 -13.56
C GLU A 515 6.29 -34.83 -12.38
N ILE A 516 6.22 -33.89 -11.44
CA ILE A 516 7.04 -33.87 -10.22
C ILE A 516 6.65 -35.04 -9.31
N GLY A 517 5.35 -35.28 -9.08
CA GLY A 517 4.88 -36.40 -8.26
C GLY A 517 5.36 -37.76 -8.79
N ARG A 518 5.46 -37.91 -10.12
CA ARG A 518 6.06 -39.10 -10.76
C ARG A 518 7.57 -39.21 -10.53
N SER A 519 8.28 -38.08 -10.40
CA SER A 519 9.74 -38.03 -10.26
C SER A 519 10.25 -38.20 -8.82
N LEU A 520 9.38 -37.96 -7.84
CA LEU A 520 9.65 -38.05 -6.40
C LEU A 520 8.53 -38.88 -5.72
N PRO A 521 8.43 -40.19 -6.01
CA PRO A 521 7.36 -41.03 -5.48
C PRO A 521 7.42 -41.15 -3.95
N GLY A 522 6.27 -41.45 -3.33
CA GLY A 522 6.17 -41.72 -1.89
C GLY A 522 5.92 -40.49 -1.00
N HIS A 523 5.77 -39.29 -1.56
CA HIS A 523 5.51 -38.06 -0.81
C HIS A 523 4.19 -37.41 -1.25
N PRO A 524 3.36 -36.92 -0.32
CA PRO A 524 2.17 -36.13 -0.66
C PRO A 524 2.54 -34.89 -1.48
N VAL A 525 1.71 -34.56 -2.48
CA VAL A 525 1.87 -33.35 -3.30
C VAL A 525 0.74 -32.37 -3.00
N HIS A 526 1.09 -31.22 -2.47
CA HIS A 526 0.18 -30.10 -2.24
C HIS A 526 0.37 -29.05 -3.32
N THR A 527 -0.71 -28.47 -3.83
CA THR A 527 -0.66 -27.38 -4.82
C THR A 527 -1.33 -26.15 -4.25
N SER A 528 -0.66 -25.00 -4.30
CA SER A 528 -1.18 -23.70 -3.86
C SER A 528 -1.06 -22.68 -4.99
N ARG A 529 -2.18 -22.05 -5.36
CA ARG A 529 -2.23 -21.13 -6.50
C ARG A 529 -3.32 -20.09 -6.32
N ALA A 530 -3.31 -19.05 -7.15
CA ALA A 530 -4.41 -18.08 -7.21
C ALA A 530 -5.78 -18.79 -7.29
N GLY A 531 -6.71 -18.42 -6.41
CA GLY A 531 -8.04 -19.03 -6.25
C GLY A 531 -8.12 -20.23 -5.31
N GLN A 532 -7.00 -20.90 -5.02
CA GLN A 532 -6.90 -22.00 -4.06
C GLN A 532 -5.55 -21.92 -3.35
N VAL A 533 -5.45 -20.98 -2.40
CA VAL A 533 -4.23 -20.71 -1.65
C VAL A 533 -4.29 -21.48 -0.35
N LEU A 534 -3.30 -22.32 -0.10
CA LEU A 534 -3.13 -22.96 1.20
C LEU A 534 -2.52 -21.92 2.17
N PRO A 535 -3.08 -21.75 3.39
CA PRO A 535 -2.52 -20.81 4.36
C PRO A 535 -1.24 -21.37 5.01
N ALA A 536 -1.23 -22.67 5.32
CA ALA A 536 -0.12 -23.34 5.98
C ALA A 536 0.00 -24.81 5.55
N VAL A 537 1.17 -25.40 5.82
CA VAL A 537 1.46 -26.83 5.68
C VAL A 537 2.16 -27.35 6.94
N GLY A 538 1.96 -28.62 7.26
CA GLY A 538 2.58 -29.27 8.42
C GLY A 538 4.08 -29.51 8.25
N PRO A 539 4.76 -30.02 9.30
CA PRO A 539 6.19 -30.27 9.30
C PRO A 539 6.59 -31.56 8.56
N GLU A 540 5.63 -32.37 8.11
CA GLU A 540 5.87 -33.68 7.50
C GLU A 540 6.52 -33.59 6.11
N PRO A 541 7.30 -34.60 5.70
CA PRO A 541 7.78 -34.77 4.33
C PRO A 541 6.68 -34.66 3.27
N ALA A 542 6.67 -33.56 2.53
CA ALA A 542 5.71 -33.32 1.45
C ALA A 542 6.30 -32.39 0.38
N ILE A 543 5.77 -32.49 -0.82
CA ILE A 543 6.10 -31.61 -1.95
C ILE A 543 5.04 -30.54 -2.04
N VAL A 544 5.42 -29.27 -1.90
CA VAL A 544 4.52 -28.13 -2.01
C VAL A 544 4.82 -27.38 -3.28
N ILE A 545 3.87 -27.32 -4.21
CA ILE A 545 4.01 -26.60 -5.47
C ILE A 545 3.20 -25.32 -5.38
N ALA A 546 3.87 -24.18 -5.45
CA ALA A 546 3.24 -22.87 -5.31
C ALA A 546 3.53 -21.96 -6.50
N THR A 547 2.56 -21.16 -6.90
CA THR A 547 2.84 -20.00 -7.78
C THR A 547 3.33 -18.81 -6.96
N PRO A 548 4.19 -17.93 -7.49
CA PRO A 548 4.66 -16.76 -6.75
C PRO A 548 3.56 -15.94 -6.07
N GLY A 549 3.69 -15.77 -4.76
CA GLY A 549 2.74 -15.11 -3.88
C GLY A 549 1.65 -16.02 -3.30
N ALA A 550 1.65 -17.32 -3.61
CA ALA A 550 0.71 -18.31 -3.07
C ALA A 550 1.40 -19.35 -2.18
N GLU A 551 2.63 -19.09 -1.73
CA GLU A 551 3.39 -19.99 -0.87
C GLU A 551 2.72 -20.08 0.52
N PRO A 552 2.35 -21.29 0.99
CA PRO A 552 1.92 -21.47 2.38
C PRO A 552 3.11 -21.36 3.33
N VAL A 553 2.85 -20.94 4.57
CA VAL A 553 3.85 -21.02 5.65
C VAL A 553 3.96 -22.48 6.11
N ALA A 554 5.17 -23.03 6.19
CA ALA A 554 5.39 -24.36 6.76
C ALA A 554 5.62 -24.27 8.27
N GLU A 555 4.99 -25.16 9.04
CA GLU A 555 5.30 -25.30 10.46
C GLU A 555 6.78 -25.69 10.64
N GLY A 556 7.54 -24.84 11.35
CA GLY A 556 8.98 -25.00 11.48
C GLY A 556 9.79 -24.72 10.20
N GLY A 557 9.18 -24.18 9.13
CA GLY A 557 9.86 -23.81 7.88
C GLY A 557 10.14 -24.99 6.93
N TYR A 558 10.44 -24.67 5.67
CA TYR A 558 10.76 -25.67 4.64
C TYR A 558 12.19 -26.22 4.80
N SER A 559 12.38 -27.50 4.46
CA SER A 559 13.71 -28.14 4.46
C SER A 559 14.56 -27.76 3.24
N ALA A 560 13.90 -27.39 2.12
CA ALA A 560 14.50 -26.74 0.96
C ALA A 560 13.46 -25.95 0.16
N VAL A 561 13.92 -24.96 -0.61
CA VAL A 561 13.10 -24.20 -1.55
C VAL A 561 13.74 -24.26 -2.94
N LEU A 562 12.94 -24.58 -3.95
CA LEU A 562 13.32 -24.65 -5.34
C LEU A 562 12.55 -23.58 -6.12
N LEU A 563 13.27 -22.64 -6.70
CA LEU A 563 12.76 -21.57 -7.53
C LEU A 563 12.95 -21.98 -8.99
N LEU A 564 11.89 -22.46 -9.64
CA LEU A 564 11.95 -23.05 -10.97
C LEU A 564 11.66 -22.00 -12.05
N ASP A 565 12.25 -22.22 -13.23
CA ASP A 565 12.07 -21.38 -14.42
C ASP A 565 12.31 -19.88 -14.14
N ALA A 566 13.36 -19.55 -13.38
CA ALA A 566 13.64 -18.19 -12.92
C ALA A 566 13.77 -17.17 -14.07
N TRP A 567 14.18 -17.61 -15.26
CA TRP A 567 14.16 -16.75 -16.44
C TRP A 567 12.76 -16.25 -16.81
N ALA A 568 11.72 -17.06 -16.62
CA ALA A 568 10.35 -16.66 -16.92
C ALA A 568 9.97 -15.40 -16.14
N SER A 569 10.30 -15.33 -14.84
CA SER A 569 10.09 -14.14 -14.00
C SER A 569 10.90 -12.92 -14.44
N LEU A 570 12.14 -13.11 -14.90
CA LEU A 570 13.01 -12.03 -15.37
C LEU A 570 12.54 -11.42 -16.72
N ASP A 571 11.87 -12.21 -17.55
CA ASP A 571 11.40 -11.81 -18.88
C ASP A 571 9.98 -11.20 -18.89
N LEU A 572 9.46 -10.85 -17.71
CA LEU A 572 8.20 -10.12 -17.63
C LEU A 572 8.28 -8.81 -18.44
N PRO A 573 7.21 -8.44 -19.17
CA PRO A 573 7.16 -7.22 -19.99
C PRO A 573 6.92 -5.97 -19.12
N VAL A 574 7.57 -5.87 -17.99
CA VAL A 574 7.45 -4.76 -17.04
C VAL A 574 8.85 -4.27 -16.71
N LEU A 575 9.00 -2.96 -16.51
CA LEU A 575 10.31 -2.37 -16.25
C LEU A 575 10.94 -2.96 -14.98
N ASP A 576 10.13 -3.23 -13.96
CA ASP A 576 10.60 -3.70 -12.65
C ASP A 576 10.77 -5.22 -12.57
N ALA A 577 10.80 -5.93 -13.71
CA ALA A 577 10.90 -7.39 -13.74
C ALA A 577 12.09 -7.97 -12.92
N PRO A 578 13.31 -7.38 -12.94
CA PRO A 578 14.41 -7.86 -12.10
C PRO A 578 14.12 -7.75 -10.59
N LEU A 579 13.55 -6.63 -10.16
CA LEU A 579 13.21 -6.35 -8.75
C LEU A 579 12.05 -7.22 -8.28
N GLU A 580 11.02 -7.37 -9.13
CA GLU A 580 9.85 -8.20 -8.85
C GLU A 580 10.24 -9.69 -8.75
N SER A 581 11.15 -10.14 -9.62
CA SER A 581 11.72 -11.48 -9.56
C SER A 581 12.48 -11.69 -8.25
N LEU A 582 13.43 -10.79 -7.93
CA LEU A 582 14.20 -10.88 -6.69
C LEU A 582 13.28 -10.89 -5.47
N ARG A 583 12.31 -9.97 -5.40
CA ARG A 583 11.35 -9.87 -4.29
C ARG A 583 10.62 -11.20 -4.06
N ARG A 584 10.04 -11.79 -5.12
CA ARG A 584 9.30 -13.06 -5.05
C ARG A 584 10.20 -14.25 -4.69
N TRP A 585 11.45 -14.25 -5.17
CA TRP A 585 12.43 -15.27 -4.81
C TRP A 585 12.86 -15.16 -3.35
N MET A 586 13.14 -13.95 -2.87
CA MET A 586 13.52 -13.70 -1.48
C MET A 586 12.37 -14.02 -0.53
N ALA A 587 11.12 -13.67 -0.87
CA ALA A 587 9.96 -14.04 -0.07
C ALA A 587 9.79 -15.56 0.09
N ALA A 588 9.95 -16.33 -0.99
CA ALA A 588 9.92 -17.79 -0.91
C ALA A 588 11.16 -18.37 -0.20
N ALA A 589 12.34 -17.82 -0.48
CA ALA A 589 13.60 -18.23 0.16
C ALA A 589 13.57 -18.00 1.68
N ALA A 590 12.90 -16.94 2.15
CA ALA A 590 12.78 -16.63 3.57
C ALA A 590 11.95 -17.67 4.36
N LEU A 591 11.15 -18.51 3.68
CA LEU A 591 10.36 -19.58 4.30
C LEU A 591 11.20 -20.83 4.61
N VAL A 592 12.44 -20.90 4.12
CA VAL A 592 13.33 -22.03 4.40
C VAL A 592 13.88 -21.95 5.82
N ARG A 593 14.13 -23.10 6.45
CA ARG A 593 14.80 -23.17 7.75
C ARG A 593 16.21 -22.54 7.68
N PRO A 594 16.70 -21.92 8.76
CA PRO A 594 18.08 -21.41 8.83
C PRO A 594 19.12 -22.45 8.38
N GLY A 595 20.10 -22.02 7.59
CA GLY A 595 21.19 -22.88 7.10
C GLY A 595 20.80 -23.89 6.01
N ARG A 596 19.53 -23.95 5.59
CA ARG A 596 19.10 -24.81 4.48
C ARG A 596 19.31 -24.17 3.12
N THR A 597 19.10 -24.99 2.08
CA THR A 597 19.46 -24.65 0.71
C THR A 597 18.26 -24.13 -0.07
N VAL A 598 18.49 -23.07 -0.84
CA VAL A 598 17.59 -22.55 -1.87
C VAL A 598 18.22 -22.83 -3.23
N VAL A 599 17.48 -23.43 -4.15
CA VAL A 599 17.96 -23.71 -5.50
C VAL A 599 17.27 -22.81 -6.50
N LEU A 600 18.02 -22.01 -7.24
CA LEU A 600 17.52 -21.25 -8.39
C LEU A 600 17.79 -22.03 -9.67
N ALA A 601 16.74 -22.41 -10.39
CA ALA A 601 16.80 -23.17 -11.62
C ALA A 601 16.25 -22.36 -12.82
N GLY A 602 16.64 -22.75 -14.04
CA GLY A 602 16.14 -22.10 -15.26
C GLY A 602 16.89 -20.82 -15.63
N VAL A 603 18.18 -20.71 -15.27
CA VAL A 603 19.06 -19.58 -15.63
C VAL A 603 20.36 -20.10 -16.27
N PRO A 604 20.95 -19.40 -17.26
CA PRO A 604 22.24 -19.80 -17.84
C PRO A 604 23.39 -19.72 -16.83
N GLN A 605 24.28 -20.72 -16.77
CA GLN A 605 25.42 -20.73 -15.83
C GLN A 605 26.54 -19.74 -16.17
N GLY A 606 26.53 -19.16 -17.38
CA GLY A 606 27.58 -18.26 -17.88
C GLY A 606 27.22 -16.77 -17.91
N VAL A 607 26.02 -16.39 -17.47
CA VAL A 607 25.58 -14.98 -17.49
C VAL A 607 25.33 -14.50 -16.06
N THR A 608 26.11 -13.53 -15.62
CA THR A 608 25.88 -12.81 -14.37
C THR A 608 24.71 -11.84 -14.57
N LEU A 609 23.63 -12.08 -13.84
CA LEU A 609 22.43 -11.24 -13.85
C LEU A 609 22.33 -10.55 -12.49
N PRO A 610 22.17 -9.21 -12.43
CA PRO A 610 22.13 -8.46 -11.17
C PRO A 610 21.12 -9.02 -10.15
N ALA A 611 19.91 -9.40 -10.58
CA ALA A 611 18.92 -9.99 -9.69
C ALA A 611 19.39 -11.31 -9.03
N ILE A 612 20.20 -12.11 -9.73
CA ILE A 612 20.75 -13.35 -9.16
C ILE A 612 21.88 -13.03 -8.18
N GLU A 613 22.76 -12.09 -8.51
CA GLU A 613 23.82 -11.64 -7.59
C GLU A 613 23.24 -11.09 -6.29
N ALA A 614 22.18 -10.29 -6.39
CA ALA A 614 21.46 -9.76 -5.25
C ALA A 614 20.84 -10.85 -4.38
N LEU A 615 20.24 -11.89 -5.00
CA LEU A 615 19.69 -13.03 -4.27
C LEU A 615 20.79 -13.79 -3.53
N VAL A 616 21.93 -14.06 -4.19
CA VAL A 616 23.06 -14.80 -3.61
C VAL A 616 23.72 -14.04 -2.46
N ARG A 617 23.78 -12.71 -2.56
CA ARG A 617 24.34 -11.82 -1.52
C ARG A 617 23.34 -11.42 -0.44
N TRP A 618 22.06 -11.74 -0.64
CA TRP A 618 20.95 -11.21 0.14
C TRP A 618 20.95 -9.68 0.24
N ASP A 619 21.21 -9.02 -0.89
CA ASP A 619 21.39 -7.56 -0.98
C ASP A 619 20.41 -6.91 -1.96
N PRO A 620 19.13 -6.74 -1.56
CA PRO A 620 18.12 -6.09 -2.39
C PRO A 620 18.35 -4.58 -2.50
N GLY A 621 19.05 -3.97 -1.52
CA GLY A 621 19.36 -2.55 -1.52
C GLY A 621 20.34 -2.19 -2.63
N TRP A 622 21.37 -3.03 -2.82
CA TRP A 622 22.30 -2.89 -3.93
C TRP A 622 21.61 -3.00 -5.29
N LEU A 623 20.72 -3.99 -5.49
CA LEU A 623 19.98 -4.11 -6.75
C LEU A 623 19.12 -2.86 -7.00
N ALA A 624 18.37 -2.42 -5.99
CA ALA A 624 17.52 -1.25 -6.11
C ALA A 624 18.32 0.02 -6.45
N ALA A 625 19.47 0.24 -5.80
CA ALA A 625 20.35 1.38 -6.10
C ALA A 625 20.89 1.34 -7.54
N ARG A 626 21.33 0.15 -7.98
CA ARG A 626 21.84 -0.06 -9.34
C ARG A 626 20.75 0.21 -10.40
N GLU A 627 19.58 -0.39 -10.23
CA GLU A 627 18.44 -0.21 -11.13
C GLU A 627 17.98 1.26 -11.14
N LEU A 628 17.94 1.93 -9.97
CA LEU A 628 17.58 3.34 -9.88
C LEU A 628 18.58 4.24 -10.62
N ALA A 629 19.88 3.94 -10.54
CA ALA A 629 20.90 4.66 -11.29
C ALA A 629 20.69 4.55 -12.81
N GLU A 630 20.40 3.35 -13.31
CA GLU A 630 20.08 3.13 -14.73
C GLU A 630 18.79 3.87 -15.15
N ARG A 631 17.76 3.88 -14.28
CA ARG A 631 16.53 4.65 -14.53
C ARG A 631 16.79 6.15 -14.61
N ARG A 632 17.71 6.69 -13.82
CA ARG A 632 18.10 8.11 -13.90
C ARG A 632 18.76 8.44 -15.23
N GLU A 633 19.71 7.62 -15.66
CA GLU A 633 20.41 7.81 -16.94
C GLU A 633 19.44 7.78 -18.13
N LEU A 634 18.43 6.90 -18.08
CA LEU A 634 17.43 6.75 -19.15
C LEU A 634 16.22 7.70 -19.02
N GLY A 635 16.10 8.44 -17.92
CA GLY A 635 14.94 9.27 -17.61
C GLY A 635 13.64 8.46 -17.52
N LEU A 636 13.70 7.34 -16.80
CA LEU A 636 12.60 6.40 -16.56
C LEU A 636 12.11 6.49 -15.11
N PRO A 637 10.84 6.16 -14.81
CA PRO A 637 10.35 6.19 -13.45
C PRO A 637 10.99 5.08 -12.59
N PRO A 638 11.08 5.27 -11.26
CA PRO A 638 10.62 6.45 -10.52
C PRO A 638 11.67 7.58 -10.40
N ALA A 639 12.72 7.59 -11.26
CA ALA A 639 13.68 8.69 -11.28
C ALA A 639 13.09 9.99 -11.87
N VAL A 640 11.98 9.88 -12.58
CA VAL A 640 11.15 10.98 -13.10
C VAL A 640 9.70 10.71 -12.73
N CYS A 641 8.89 11.76 -12.67
CA CYS A 641 7.44 11.62 -12.70
C CYS A 641 7.00 11.32 -14.13
N MET A 642 6.08 10.38 -14.31
CA MET A 642 5.57 10.03 -15.63
C MET A 642 4.04 10.03 -15.61
N ALA A 643 3.41 10.75 -16.55
CA ALA A 643 1.99 10.64 -16.82
C ALA A 643 1.75 9.95 -18.17
N ARG A 644 0.74 9.09 -18.21
CA ARG A 644 0.27 8.43 -19.43
C ARG A 644 -1.14 8.89 -19.77
N LEU A 645 -1.32 9.38 -20.99
CA LEU A 645 -2.61 9.72 -21.58
C LEU A 645 -2.99 8.58 -22.54
N VAL A 646 -4.21 8.06 -22.45
CA VAL A 646 -4.69 6.97 -23.31
C VAL A 646 -6.11 7.25 -23.80
N GLY A 647 -6.34 7.07 -25.10
CA GLY A 647 -7.65 7.27 -25.71
C GLY A 647 -7.65 6.95 -27.21
N SER A 648 -8.60 7.54 -27.95
CA SER A 648 -8.51 7.60 -29.41
C SER A 648 -7.33 8.49 -29.83
N ARG A 649 -6.91 8.38 -31.10
CA ARG A 649 -5.86 9.25 -31.64
C ARG A 649 -6.21 10.72 -31.49
N GLU A 650 -7.38 11.10 -31.98
CA GLU A 650 -7.90 12.46 -31.92
C GLU A 650 -8.06 12.95 -30.48
N GLY A 651 -8.52 12.08 -29.57
CA GLY A 651 -8.62 12.39 -28.15
C GLY A 651 -7.26 12.71 -27.53
N VAL A 652 -6.24 11.88 -27.77
CA VAL A 652 -4.89 12.10 -27.22
C VAL A 652 -4.22 13.32 -27.84
N GLU A 653 -4.27 13.49 -29.16
CA GLU A 653 -3.72 14.67 -29.85
C GLU A 653 -4.39 15.96 -29.36
N GLY A 654 -5.72 15.96 -29.25
CA GLY A 654 -6.48 17.10 -28.72
C GLY A 654 -6.19 17.38 -27.25
N ALA A 655 -5.96 16.35 -26.43
CA ALA A 655 -5.57 16.51 -25.04
C ALA A 655 -4.16 17.09 -24.89
N LEU A 656 -3.20 16.65 -25.72
CA LEU A 656 -1.84 17.20 -25.74
C LEU A 656 -1.82 18.67 -26.19
N ALA A 657 -2.63 19.03 -27.19
CA ALA A 657 -2.74 20.42 -27.65
C ALA A 657 -3.36 21.36 -26.61
N GLN A 658 -4.14 20.83 -25.67
CA GLN A 658 -4.78 21.56 -24.58
C GLN A 658 -3.98 21.54 -23.27
N LEU A 659 -2.98 20.66 -23.18
CA LEU A 659 -2.16 20.51 -21.99
C LEU A 659 -1.15 21.65 -21.93
N ASP A 660 -1.17 22.40 -20.82
CA ASP A 660 -0.09 23.33 -20.48
C ASP A 660 1.11 22.51 -19.97
N VAL A 661 1.98 22.08 -20.89
CA VAL A 661 3.10 21.19 -20.57
C VAL A 661 4.16 22.00 -19.80
N PRO A 662 4.55 21.57 -18.57
CA PRO A 662 5.60 22.26 -17.83
C PRO A 662 6.89 22.39 -18.65
N PRO A 663 7.66 23.48 -18.55
CA PRO A 663 8.87 23.68 -19.37
C PRO A 663 9.92 22.57 -19.22
N ALA A 664 9.98 21.94 -18.05
CA ALA A 664 10.89 20.82 -17.77
C ALA A 664 10.35 19.45 -18.23
N ALA A 665 9.10 19.38 -18.70
CA ALA A 665 8.46 18.14 -19.11
C ALA A 665 8.68 17.84 -20.60
N GLN A 666 8.75 16.55 -20.93
CA GLN A 666 8.89 16.05 -22.29
C GLN A 666 7.70 15.16 -22.65
N VAL A 667 7.14 15.39 -23.84
CA VAL A 667 6.07 14.57 -24.42
C VAL A 667 6.69 13.54 -25.38
N LEU A 668 6.28 12.28 -25.24
CA LEU A 668 6.64 11.16 -26.12
C LEU A 668 5.35 10.57 -26.73
N GLY A 669 5.33 10.43 -28.05
CA GLY A 669 4.16 9.97 -28.80
C GLY A 669 3.38 11.12 -29.47
N PRO A 670 2.12 10.88 -29.88
CA PRO A 670 1.30 9.71 -29.59
C PRO A 670 1.75 8.45 -30.37
N MET A 671 1.64 7.28 -29.73
CA MET A 671 1.98 5.97 -30.33
C MET A 671 0.78 5.03 -30.29
N PRO A 672 0.65 4.10 -31.25
CA PRO A 672 -0.43 3.12 -31.26
C PRO A 672 -0.24 2.08 -30.15
N LEU A 673 -1.36 1.64 -29.55
CA LEU A 673 -1.45 0.53 -28.60
C LEU A 673 -2.22 -0.64 -29.23
N ASP A 674 -1.61 -1.83 -29.20
CA ASP A 674 -2.17 -3.07 -29.76
C ASP A 674 -3.50 -3.48 -29.10
N VAL A 675 -3.66 -3.20 -27.80
CA VAL A 675 -4.88 -3.50 -27.04
C VAL A 675 -5.19 -2.35 -26.09
N TRP A 676 -6.29 -1.64 -26.34
CA TRP A 676 -6.89 -0.72 -25.37
C TRP A 676 -8.33 -1.12 -25.07
N ARG A 677 -8.70 -1.09 -23.79
CA ARG A 677 -10.10 -1.16 -23.36
C ARG A 677 -10.53 0.24 -22.92
N ALA A 678 -11.50 0.80 -23.61
CA ALA A 678 -12.17 2.04 -23.23
C ALA A 678 -12.96 1.83 -21.93
N THR A 679 -12.34 1.93 -20.76
CA THR A 679 -13.11 1.97 -19.51
C THR A 679 -13.73 3.36 -19.39
N ARG A 680 -14.95 3.55 -19.92
CA ARG A 680 -15.66 4.84 -19.94
C ARG A 680 -15.97 5.42 -18.55
N THR A 681 -15.89 4.65 -17.47
CA THR A 681 -16.42 5.07 -16.15
C THR A 681 -15.65 4.60 -14.92
N GLY A 682 -14.49 3.96 -15.05
CA GLY A 682 -13.79 3.36 -13.87
C GLY A 682 -14.63 2.30 -13.12
N ARG A 683 -15.78 1.92 -13.68
CA ARG A 683 -16.63 0.83 -13.24
C ARG A 683 -16.36 -0.32 -14.20
N ALA A 684 -15.73 -1.38 -13.69
CA ALA A 684 -15.65 -2.64 -14.41
C ALA A 684 -17.08 -3.20 -14.46
N ASP A 685 -17.81 -2.89 -15.53
CA ASP A 685 -19.01 -3.63 -15.87
C ASP A 685 -18.56 -4.78 -16.78
N GLU A 686 -19.03 -5.99 -16.48
CA GLU A 686 -18.63 -7.24 -17.18
C GLU A 686 -19.16 -7.30 -18.63
N THR A 687 -19.94 -6.30 -19.06
CA THR A 687 -20.42 -6.10 -20.43
C THR A 687 -19.40 -5.30 -21.25
N SER A 688 -18.28 -5.95 -21.58
CA SER A 688 -17.15 -5.33 -22.30
C SER A 688 -17.48 -4.98 -23.76
N GLU A 689 -17.26 -3.73 -24.18
CA GLU A 689 -17.05 -3.38 -25.60
C GLU A 689 -15.80 -4.09 -26.15
N PRO A 690 -15.74 -4.43 -27.46
CA PRO A 690 -14.55 -5.04 -28.06
C PRO A 690 -13.32 -4.12 -27.92
N ALA A 691 -12.15 -4.72 -27.69
CA ALA A 691 -10.88 -4.00 -27.67
C ALA A 691 -10.70 -3.25 -29.00
N ARG A 692 -10.51 -1.93 -28.92
CA ARG A 692 -10.24 -1.08 -30.08
C ARG A 692 -8.75 -0.73 -30.10
N PRO A 693 -8.14 -0.52 -31.29
CA PRO A 693 -6.81 0.08 -31.35
C PRO A 693 -6.85 1.44 -30.63
N GLY A 694 -6.00 1.58 -29.62
CA GLY A 694 -5.87 2.81 -28.84
C GLY A 694 -4.62 3.58 -29.20
N TRP A 695 -4.52 4.81 -28.73
CA TRP A 695 -3.30 5.61 -28.78
C TRP A 695 -2.93 6.02 -27.37
N HIS A 696 -1.62 6.13 -27.11
CA HIS A 696 -1.13 6.73 -25.88
C HIS A 696 -0.07 7.79 -26.14
N ALA A 697 0.08 8.68 -25.17
CA ALA A 697 1.22 9.57 -25.07
C ALA A 697 1.76 9.52 -23.64
N LEU A 698 3.07 9.71 -23.51
CA LEU A 698 3.75 9.79 -22.23
C LEU A 698 4.25 11.22 -22.03
N VAL A 699 4.03 11.78 -20.84
CA VAL A 699 4.57 13.06 -20.42
C VAL A 699 5.45 12.80 -19.22
N ARG A 700 6.77 12.97 -19.37
CA ARG A 700 7.73 12.79 -18.28
C ARG A 700 8.26 14.13 -17.80
N ALA A 701 8.43 14.29 -16.50
CA ALA A 701 8.99 15.48 -15.89
C ALA A 701 9.97 15.09 -14.76
N PRO A 702 11.01 15.91 -14.50
CA PRO A 702 11.82 15.80 -13.29
C PRO A 702 10.96 15.76 -12.01
N LEU A 703 11.48 15.12 -10.95
CA LEU A 703 10.70 14.88 -9.72
C LEU A 703 10.29 16.16 -8.99
N ASP A 704 11.09 17.23 -9.06
CA ASP A 704 10.77 18.56 -8.54
C ASP A 704 9.61 19.24 -9.30
N ALA A 705 9.48 18.98 -10.61
CA ALA A 705 8.37 19.44 -11.44
C ALA A 705 7.09 18.57 -11.36
N THR A 706 7.04 17.58 -10.47
CA THR A 706 5.89 16.68 -10.30
C THR A 706 4.59 17.45 -10.03
N GLY A 707 4.64 18.44 -9.13
CA GLY A 707 3.45 19.21 -8.75
C GLY A 707 2.90 20.05 -9.90
N GLU A 708 3.77 20.68 -10.69
CA GLU A 708 3.38 21.43 -11.89
C GLU A 708 2.70 20.51 -12.92
N LEU A 709 3.30 19.34 -13.18
CA LEU A 709 2.73 18.37 -14.11
C LEU A 709 1.37 17.86 -13.65
N THR A 710 1.22 17.47 -12.38
CA THR A 710 -0.07 16.93 -11.89
C THR A 710 -1.14 18.01 -11.84
N HIS A 711 -0.78 19.26 -11.53
CA HIS A 711 -1.70 20.40 -11.60
C HIS A 711 -2.18 20.65 -13.03
N ALA A 712 -1.27 20.70 -14.01
CA ALA A 712 -1.61 20.86 -15.42
C ALA A 712 -2.53 19.73 -15.94
N LEU A 713 -2.26 18.49 -15.54
CA LEU A 713 -3.11 17.33 -15.89
C LEU A 713 -4.49 17.40 -15.22
N ALA A 714 -4.58 17.84 -13.97
CA ALA A 714 -5.85 18.05 -13.29
C ALA A 714 -6.68 19.15 -13.96
N ALA A 715 -6.05 20.27 -14.33
CA ALA A 715 -6.66 21.36 -15.07
C ALA A 715 -7.16 20.91 -16.46
N LEU A 716 -6.36 20.13 -17.19
CA LEU A 716 -6.76 19.52 -18.46
C LEU A 716 -8.02 18.65 -18.29
N LYS A 717 -8.04 17.76 -17.29
CA LYS A 717 -9.21 16.91 -17.01
C LYS A 717 -10.45 17.75 -16.69
N ALA A 718 -10.30 18.79 -15.86
CA ALA A 718 -11.39 19.69 -15.54
C ALA A 718 -11.91 20.41 -16.79
N PHE A 719 -11.03 20.99 -17.59
CA PHE A 719 -11.38 21.69 -18.83
C PHE A 719 -12.16 20.80 -19.81
N ARG A 720 -11.63 19.61 -20.11
CA ARG A 720 -12.28 18.64 -21.02
C ARG A 720 -13.62 18.15 -20.48
N SER A 721 -13.71 17.94 -19.17
CA SER A 721 -14.94 17.52 -18.50
C SER A 721 -16.02 18.61 -18.55
N ALA A 722 -15.66 19.88 -18.37
CA ALA A 722 -16.58 21.01 -18.45
C ALA A 722 -17.15 21.20 -19.86
N ARG A 723 -16.32 21.02 -20.89
CA ARG A 723 -16.73 21.10 -22.30
C ARG A 723 -17.50 19.89 -22.80
N LYS A 724 -17.62 18.83 -21.99
CA LYS A 724 -18.23 17.55 -22.38
C LYS A 724 -17.62 17.01 -23.68
N GLU A 725 -16.28 17.10 -23.78
CA GLU A 725 -15.54 16.61 -24.94
C GLU A 725 -15.95 15.16 -25.26
N PRO A 726 -16.26 14.84 -26.53
CA PRO A 726 -16.77 13.52 -26.91
C PRO A 726 -15.70 12.43 -26.75
N GLU A 727 -14.42 12.81 -26.96
CA GLU A 727 -13.27 11.91 -26.88
C GLU A 727 -12.76 11.76 -25.44
N VAL A 728 -12.96 10.56 -24.89
CA VAL A 728 -12.53 10.19 -23.53
C VAL A 728 -11.03 9.89 -23.52
N VAL A 729 -10.28 10.64 -22.71
CA VAL A 729 -8.85 10.42 -22.47
C VAL A 729 -8.63 10.07 -21.01
N ALA A 730 -8.08 8.87 -20.76
CA ALA A 730 -7.68 8.44 -19.43
C ALA A 730 -6.28 8.97 -19.12
N VAL A 731 -6.12 9.56 -17.94
CA VAL A 731 -4.82 10.04 -17.42
C VAL A 731 -4.43 9.15 -16.24
N ARG A 732 -3.18 8.69 -16.24
CA ARG A 732 -2.58 7.96 -15.11
C ARG A 732 -1.19 8.51 -14.82
N VAL A 733 -0.97 8.95 -13.58
CA VAL A 733 0.34 9.39 -13.08
C VAL A 733 1.06 8.20 -12.45
N ASP A 734 2.37 8.12 -12.67
CA ASP A 734 3.29 7.08 -12.26
C ASP A 734 2.75 5.65 -12.52
N PRO A 735 2.42 5.31 -13.79
CA PRO A 735 1.90 3.98 -14.11
C PRO A 735 2.94 2.91 -13.82
N LEU A 736 2.60 1.92 -12.99
CA LEU A 736 3.53 0.82 -12.65
C LEU A 736 3.64 -0.23 -13.76
N ASP A 737 2.61 -0.35 -14.61
CA ASP A 737 2.51 -1.37 -15.66
C ASP A 737 2.24 -0.76 -17.03
N GLN A 738 2.67 -1.48 -18.08
CA GLN A 738 2.38 -1.25 -19.50
C GLN A 738 3.03 0.02 -20.07
N TRP A 739 4.33 -0.10 -20.31
CA TRP A 739 5.20 0.88 -20.96
C TRP A 739 5.18 0.72 -22.48
#